data_AF-A0AAD4CN02-F1
#
_entry.id   AF-A0AAD4CN02-F1
#
_cell.length_a   1.000
_cell.length_b   1.000
_cell.length_c   1.000
_cell.angle_alpha   90.00
_cell.angle_beta   90.00
_cell.angle_gamma   90.00
#
_symmetry.space_group_name_H-M   'P 1'
#
loop_
_entity.id
_entity.type
_entity.pdbx_description
1 polymer ?
#
loop_
_entity_poly.entity_id
_entity_poly.type
_entity_poly.pdbx_seq_one_letter_code
_entity_poly.pdbx_strand_id
1 'polypeptide(L)'
;MSHTITSTHSQSTRIVGDKPLDVANLEVIQLESLIAKDPVETAKLLKAAESQGFFYVAFNDDLSEKISGYLQTCYRNSHEYFSKPLDEKMKTFREDVDYGYKRAGIESFEIPRDEQNSITLPAPFAEHAGPTLDLLNICDTITRTLLRNMSDSLSPSEVSVLEKAHRPDGRSDSGLKFVSGPTKPSIADVPDTTHTDGGSITLLWCEKWASQMQTKDTGKWLWIDPKPDCVLVNVANYLQSQTGSRLHSPVHKNKDDGLENTSCPRVKSGGDTRIWLYHRESTSEMKSFSMSPPQSGISLNITVIGAGIAGLSSAIALADTNPNHQITVLESNASLSEFGAGLQLFPNSTRILNKWGLTPSLQKVACQSSHMSIRRWEDNTELAVNMNNPTTTWLYGWPQLQIYRPDLQQALFERLKQQPNVTILFGQSVTSVDPETGTVRTTDGAVFSADLTVAADGIWSRARRCLPTSKDVTPAPYREHHYRAVIPRARMLSNPVTAPFMASPETKSWVGPGVFVLAYTVASNELYNLVIGVPRPSEGAPLGKWNHPADLDTMRGLVSGWCEEVRELASLVQEGECVSWTLGEVGPIPSYVSGPGRLALVGDAAHALLPHAAQGAGMAMEDAASLAEFVGNLRSTEELATVMSAWSRFRQARVEHLRSISRGNAVDMTLPDGEDQIARDRKWNAIREKQRAQLAELGLEKIREKMLQERPTADPACKSTFEPGGRMWVNGFDLLQAEVFKRQQAAKQSDNSKCTERA
;
A
#
# COMPACT_ATOMS: atom_id res chain seq x y z
N MET A 1 16.16 37.59 -31.43
CA MET A 1 14.89 38.03 -32.05
C MET A 1 13.93 38.37 -30.93
N SER A 2 13.24 39.50 -31.02
CA SER A 2 12.40 40.07 -29.95
C SER A 2 11.20 39.18 -29.63
N HIS A 3 11.06 38.76 -28.36
CA HIS A 3 9.87 38.08 -27.88
C HIS A 3 8.81 39.10 -27.44
N THR A 4 7.68 39.13 -28.14
CA THR A 4 6.51 39.94 -27.77
C THR A 4 5.69 39.18 -26.72
N ILE A 5 5.49 39.78 -25.55
CA ILE A 5 4.72 39.21 -24.43
C ILE A 5 3.33 39.85 -24.43
N THR A 6 2.27 39.05 -24.62
CA THR A 6 0.89 39.43 -24.29
C THR A 6 0.50 38.78 -22.97
N SER A 7 0.21 39.58 -21.94
CA SER A 7 -0.01 39.15 -20.55
C SER A 7 -1.50 39.23 -20.17
N THR A 8 -2.03 38.10 -19.71
CA THR A 8 -3.13 38.05 -18.73
C THR A 8 -2.50 37.62 -17.41
N HIS A 9 -2.81 38.27 -16.28
CA HIS A 9 -2.04 38.29 -15.01
C HIS A 9 -1.47 36.97 -14.43
N SER A 10 -1.78 35.78 -14.95
CA SER A 10 -1.27 34.49 -14.46
C SER A 10 -0.48 33.64 -15.49
N GLN A 11 -0.38 34.07 -16.76
CA GLN A 11 0.30 33.30 -17.81
C GLN A 11 0.92 34.19 -18.90
N SER A 12 1.96 33.71 -19.56
CA SER A 12 2.55 34.29 -20.77
C SER A 12 2.75 33.21 -21.84
N THR A 13 2.73 33.58 -23.12
CA THR A 13 3.08 32.63 -24.20
C THR A 13 4.53 32.86 -24.61
N ARG A 14 5.34 31.79 -24.63
CA ARG A 14 6.73 31.83 -25.14
C ARG A 14 6.89 30.92 -26.35
N ILE A 15 7.76 31.32 -27.27
CA ILE A 15 8.08 30.52 -28.45
C ILE A 15 9.39 29.77 -28.16
N VAL A 16 9.34 28.43 -28.19
CA VAL A 16 10.49 27.54 -28.01
C VAL A 16 10.65 26.70 -29.27
N GLY A 17 11.73 26.94 -30.02
CA GLY A 17 11.83 26.48 -31.41
C GLY A 17 10.69 27.08 -32.25
N ASP A 18 9.89 26.22 -32.89
CA ASP A 18 8.70 26.61 -33.67
C ASP A 18 7.37 26.46 -32.89
N LYS A 19 7.42 26.11 -31.60
CA LYS A 19 6.22 25.81 -30.81
C LYS A 19 5.89 26.94 -29.82
N PRO A 20 4.65 27.46 -29.82
CA PRO A 20 4.16 28.32 -28.75
C PRO A 20 3.83 27.47 -27.51
N LEU A 21 4.39 27.86 -26.36
CA LEU A 21 4.12 27.26 -25.06
C LEU A 21 3.42 28.29 -24.16
N ASP A 22 2.36 27.87 -23.49
CA ASP A 22 1.75 28.63 -22.40
C ASP A 22 2.56 28.40 -21.12
N VAL A 23 3.11 29.48 -20.58
CA VAL A 23 4.09 29.50 -19.49
C VAL A 23 3.49 30.21 -18.29
N ALA A 24 3.75 29.68 -17.09
CA ALA A 24 3.35 30.32 -15.86
C ALA A 24 4.24 31.51 -15.51
N ASN A 25 3.62 32.60 -15.05
CA ASN A 25 4.35 33.74 -14.50
C ASN A 25 4.57 33.50 -13.01
N LEU A 26 5.73 32.93 -12.65
CA LEU A 26 6.12 32.67 -11.27
C LEU A 26 6.93 33.84 -10.67
N GLU A 27 6.75 34.09 -9.38
CA GLU A 27 7.52 35.10 -8.64
C GLU A 27 8.99 34.68 -8.49
N VAL A 28 9.88 35.67 -8.47
CA VAL A 28 11.32 35.46 -8.19
C VAL A 28 11.66 36.09 -6.84
N ILE A 29 12.06 35.26 -5.88
CA ILE A 29 12.36 35.64 -4.51
C ILE A 29 13.88 35.80 -4.33
N GLN A 30 14.33 36.93 -3.79
CA GLN A 30 15.76 37.21 -3.57
C GLN A 30 16.23 36.61 -2.24
N LEU A 31 17.14 35.64 -2.29
CA LEU A 31 17.62 34.96 -1.08
C LEU A 31 18.32 35.92 -0.11
N GLU A 32 19.13 36.86 -0.62
CA GLU A 32 19.83 37.84 0.22
C GLU A 32 18.87 38.74 0.99
N SER A 33 17.79 39.17 0.35
CA SER A 33 16.74 39.97 1.00
C SER A 33 16.01 39.17 2.08
N LEU A 34 15.76 37.87 1.87
CA LEU A 34 15.21 36.99 2.91
C LEU A 34 16.17 36.78 4.08
N ILE A 35 17.49 36.69 3.82
CA ILE A 35 18.52 36.61 4.87
C ILE A 35 18.56 37.92 5.67
N ALA A 36 18.41 39.06 4.98
CA ALA A 36 18.31 40.39 5.58
C ALA A 36 16.97 40.66 6.29
N LYS A 37 16.02 39.69 6.26
CA LYS A 37 14.65 39.81 6.79
C LYS A 37 13.88 41.00 6.21
N ASP A 38 14.03 41.27 4.91
CA ASP A 38 13.25 42.29 4.21
C ASP A 38 11.74 41.94 4.24
N PRO A 39 10.90 42.76 4.90
CA PRO A 39 9.47 42.47 5.01
C PRO A 39 8.74 42.43 3.66
N VAL A 40 9.23 43.16 2.64
CA VAL A 40 8.63 43.17 1.30
C VAL A 40 8.88 41.83 0.62
N GLU A 41 10.12 41.35 0.68
CA GLU A 41 10.48 40.07 0.06
C GLU A 41 9.86 38.88 0.81
N THR A 42 9.74 38.97 2.13
CA THR A 42 9.04 37.96 2.94
C THR A 42 7.54 37.89 2.62
N ALA A 43 6.88 39.03 2.44
CA ALA A 43 5.48 39.06 2.00
C ALA A 43 5.30 38.49 0.60
N LYS A 44 6.26 38.76 -0.30
CA LYS A 44 6.29 38.20 -1.66
C LYS A 44 6.45 36.68 -1.66
N LEU A 45 7.36 36.15 -0.84
CA LEU A 45 7.53 34.71 -0.61
C LEU A 45 6.23 34.07 -0.16
N LEU A 46 5.57 34.64 0.85
CA LEU A 46 4.33 34.10 1.40
C LEU A 46 3.22 34.09 0.35
N LYS A 47 3.05 35.20 -0.39
CA LYS A 47 2.06 35.28 -1.48
C LYS A 47 2.32 34.25 -2.58
N ALA A 48 3.58 34.03 -2.94
CA ALA A 48 3.94 33.04 -3.94
C ALA A 48 3.62 31.61 -3.48
N ALA A 49 3.92 31.30 -2.22
CA ALA A 49 3.60 30.03 -1.57
C ALA A 49 2.09 29.80 -1.37
N GLU A 50 1.30 30.85 -1.12
CA GLU A 50 -0.18 30.78 -1.00
C GLU A 50 -0.88 30.67 -2.36
N SER A 51 -0.32 31.27 -3.41
CA SER A 51 -0.93 31.34 -4.75
C SER A 51 -0.67 30.08 -5.56
N GLN A 52 0.36 30.06 -6.40
CA GLN A 52 0.66 28.89 -7.24
C GLN A 52 1.44 27.81 -6.48
N GLY A 53 2.04 28.12 -5.33
CA GLY A 53 2.87 27.16 -4.59
C GLY A 53 4.21 26.84 -5.27
N PHE A 54 4.43 27.34 -6.50
CA PHE A 54 5.72 27.38 -7.19
C PHE A 54 6.26 28.81 -7.23
N PHE A 55 7.57 28.97 -7.07
CA PHE A 55 8.29 30.24 -7.22
C PHE A 55 9.77 30.01 -7.44
N TYR A 56 10.50 31.02 -7.90
CA TYR A 56 11.96 30.96 -8.02
C TYR A 56 12.63 31.57 -6.81
N VAL A 57 13.81 31.08 -6.45
CA VAL A 57 14.74 31.75 -5.54
C VAL A 57 16.01 32.09 -6.32
N ALA A 58 16.37 33.37 -6.35
CA ALA A 58 17.56 33.89 -6.99
C ALA A 58 18.68 34.09 -5.96
N PHE A 59 19.92 33.93 -6.44
CA PHE A 59 21.14 34.07 -5.64
C PHE A 59 21.98 35.25 -6.14
N ASN A 60 22.95 35.68 -5.34
CA ASN A 60 23.98 36.58 -5.84
C ASN A 60 24.93 35.88 -6.83
N ASP A 61 25.76 36.65 -7.54
CA ASP A 61 26.63 36.13 -8.59
C ASP A 61 27.63 35.08 -8.05
N ASP A 62 28.24 35.31 -6.87
CA ASP A 62 29.22 34.39 -6.26
C ASP A 62 28.61 33.04 -5.88
N LEU A 63 27.42 33.05 -5.27
CA LEU A 63 26.70 31.83 -4.89
C LEU A 63 26.15 31.10 -6.13
N SER A 64 25.69 31.85 -7.14
CA SER A 64 25.25 31.28 -8.42
C SER A 64 26.39 30.55 -9.13
N GLU A 65 27.58 31.16 -9.19
CA GLU A 65 28.78 30.55 -9.80
C GLU A 65 29.19 29.26 -9.06
N LYS A 66 29.19 29.28 -7.72
CA LYS A 66 29.49 28.10 -6.89
C LYS A 66 28.49 26.97 -7.11
N ILE A 67 27.19 27.28 -7.03
CA ILE A 67 26.12 26.30 -7.25
C ILE A 67 26.25 25.68 -8.65
N SER A 68 26.51 26.49 -9.67
CA SER A 68 26.72 26.02 -11.04
C SER A 68 27.89 25.04 -11.14
N GLY A 69 29.04 25.36 -10.56
CA GLY A 69 30.21 24.46 -10.54
C GLY A 69 29.96 23.15 -9.79
N TYR A 70 29.26 23.20 -8.66
CA TYR A 70 28.88 22.01 -7.90
C TYR A 70 27.89 21.15 -8.65
N LEU A 71 26.87 21.76 -9.25
CA LEU A 71 25.90 21.09 -10.09
C LEU A 71 26.61 20.33 -11.21
N GLN A 72 27.54 20.95 -11.95
CA GLN A 72 28.29 20.29 -13.04
C GLN A 72 29.04 19.03 -12.56
N THR A 73 29.62 19.08 -11.36
CA THR A 73 30.29 17.92 -10.76
C THR A 73 29.31 16.81 -10.44
N CYS A 74 28.18 17.16 -9.82
CA CYS A 74 27.12 16.21 -9.55
C CYS A 74 26.59 15.63 -10.88
N TYR A 75 26.39 16.48 -11.90
CA TYR A 75 26.00 16.14 -13.26
C TYR A 75 26.82 15.00 -13.85
N ARG A 76 28.14 15.11 -13.77
CA ARG A 76 29.09 14.09 -14.21
C ARG A 76 29.02 12.82 -13.36
N ASN A 77 29.02 12.96 -12.03
CA ASN A 77 29.16 11.84 -11.11
C ASN A 77 27.99 10.84 -11.22
N SER A 78 26.74 11.26 -11.40
CA SER A 78 25.70 10.25 -11.66
C SER A 78 25.77 9.61 -13.00
N HIS A 79 26.13 10.36 -14.04
CA HIS A 79 26.14 9.77 -15.36
C HIS A 79 27.04 8.54 -15.35
N GLU A 80 28.22 8.70 -14.74
CA GLU A 80 29.13 7.60 -14.46
C GLU A 80 28.52 6.57 -13.49
N TYR A 81 28.02 6.97 -12.33
CA TYR A 81 27.42 6.05 -11.36
C TYR A 81 26.33 5.15 -11.97
N PHE A 82 25.35 5.72 -12.67
CA PHE A 82 24.24 4.97 -13.28
C PHE A 82 24.66 4.15 -14.49
N SER A 83 25.78 4.47 -15.15
CA SER A 83 26.36 3.64 -16.21
C SER A 83 27.04 2.37 -15.69
N LYS A 84 27.31 2.27 -14.38
CA LYS A 84 27.92 1.07 -13.80
C LYS A 84 26.97 -0.13 -13.89
N PRO A 85 27.54 -1.36 -13.91
CA PRO A 85 26.77 -2.59 -13.78
C PRO A 85 25.81 -2.57 -12.58
N LEU A 86 24.68 -3.27 -12.69
CA LEU A 86 23.63 -3.25 -11.66
C LEU A 86 24.16 -3.73 -10.30
N ASP A 87 24.99 -4.78 -10.30
CA ASP A 87 25.64 -5.33 -9.12
C ASP A 87 26.52 -4.31 -8.38
N GLU A 88 27.25 -3.46 -9.10
CA GLU A 88 28.00 -2.35 -8.52
C GLU A 88 27.08 -1.30 -7.86
N LYS A 89 25.97 -0.95 -8.52
CA LYS A 89 24.99 0.02 -7.98
C LYS A 89 24.22 -0.52 -6.78
N MET A 90 23.88 -1.80 -6.80
CA MET A 90 23.18 -2.48 -5.70
C MET A 90 24.00 -2.54 -4.41
N LYS A 91 25.33 -2.34 -4.45
CA LYS A 91 26.15 -2.22 -3.23
C LYS A 91 25.73 -1.05 -2.34
N THR A 92 25.06 -0.04 -2.89
CA THR A 92 24.54 1.09 -2.12
C THR A 92 23.03 1.06 -1.94
N PHE A 93 22.36 -0.02 -2.33
CA PHE A 93 20.95 -0.24 -2.01
C PHE A 93 20.78 -0.31 -0.49
N ARG A 94 19.75 0.37 0.03
CA ARG A 94 19.37 0.33 1.45
C ARG A 94 17.90 -0.04 1.53
N GLU A 95 17.53 -0.96 2.41
CA GLU A 95 16.19 -1.55 2.40
C GLU A 95 15.14 -0.64 3.09
N ASP A 96 15.55 0.07 4.13
CA ASP A 96 14.63 0.70 5.10
C ASP A 96 14.48 2.24 4.98
N VAL A 97 14.95 2.82 3.88
CA VAL A 97 14.99 4.28 3.62
C VAL A 97 14.94 4.56 2.11
N ASP A 98 14.46 5.74 1.70
CA ASP A 98 14.58 6.19 0.31
C ASP A 98 16.04 6.42 -0.13
N TYR A 99 16.98 6.46 0.82
CA TYR A 99 18.42 6.61 0.61
C TYR A 99 19.07 5.44 -0.14
N GLY A 100 20.21 5.72 -0.75
CA GLY A 100 20.94 4.72 -1.50
C GLY A 100 20.30 4.38 -2.85
N TYR A 101 20.81 3.36 -3.53
CA TYR A 101 20.35 3.02 -4.87
C TYR A 101 18.96 2.37 -4.86
N LYS A 102 18.10 2.71 -5.82
CA LYS A 102 16.78 2.11 -6.06
C LYS A 102 16.53 1.87 -7.54
N ARG A 103 15.70 0.88 -7.87
CA ARG A 103 15.26 0.60 -9.24
C ARG A 103 13.80 0.16 -9.30
N ALA A 104 12.94 1.01 -9.86
CA ALA A 104 11.52 0.74 -10.09
C ALA A 104 11.04 1.42 -11.38
N GLY A 105 11.45 0.90 -12.55
CA GLY A 105 11.19 1.49 -13.87
C GLY A 105 12.12 2.66 -14.24
N ILE A 106 12.50 3.47 -13.26
CA ILE A 106 13.62 4.43 -13.28
C ILE A 106 14.62 4.05 -12.17
N GLU A 107 15.87 4.49 -12.31
CA GLU A 107 16.93 4.30 -11.32
C GLU A 107 17.07 5.56 -10.47
N SER A 108 17.34 5.41 -9.18
CA SER A 108 17.70 6.54 -8.32
C SER A 108 18.82 6.18 -7.36
N PHE A 109 19.50 7.19 -6.83
CA PHE A 109 20.46 7.11 -5.73
C PHE A 109 20.19 8.30 -4.82
N GLU A 110 20.31 8.19 -3.50
CA GLU A 110 19.96 9.29 -2.60
C GLU A 110 20.95 9.37 -1.43
N ILE A 111 21.45 10.56 -1.15
CA ILE A 111 22.37 10.90 -0.05
C ILE A 111 21.59 11.67 1.02
N PRO A 112 21.37 11.08 2.20
CA PRO A 112 20.68 11.77 3.28
C PRO A 112 21.56 12.83 3.93
N ARG A 113 20.93 13.93 4.37
CA ARG A 113 21.60 15.08 5.00
C ARG A 113 22.32 14.70 6.29
N ASP A 114 21.71 13.87 7.12
CA ASP A 114 22.22 13.45 8.43
C ASP A 114 23.31 12.38 8.37
N GLU A 115 23.48 11.68 7.25
CA GLU A 115 24.60 10.73 7.07
C GLU A 115 25.71 11.25 6.16
N GLN A 116 25.67 12.52 5.77
CA GLN A 116 26.65 13.10 4.84
C GLN A 116 28.12 12.96 5.27
N ASN A 117 28.36 12.80 6.59
CA ASN A 117 29.69 12.62 7.19
C ASN A 117 30.01 11.18 7.59
N SER A 118 29.03 10.25 7.51
CA SER A 118 29.15 8.87 7.99
C SER A 118 28.91 7.82 6.90
N ILE A 119 28.34 8.21 5.76
CA ILE A 119 28.13 7.34 4.61
C ILE A 119 29.44 7.17 3.82
N THR A 120 29.83 5.92 3.60
CA THR A 120 30.82 5.61 2.56
C THR A 120 30.13 5.79 1.20
N LEU A 121 30.34 6.95 0.57
CA LEU A 121 29.83 7.21 -0.78
C LEU A 121 30.41 6.17 -1.77
N PRO A 122 29.67 5.72 -2.79
CA PRO A 122 30.25 4.89 -3.85
C PRO A 122 31.10 5.75 -4.79
N ALA A 123 32.06 5.14 -5.51
CA ALA A 123 32.68 5.80 -6.64
C ALA A 123 31.62 6.07 -7.74
N PRO A 124 31.58 7.26 -8.36
CA PRO A 124 32.55 8.36 -8.27
C PRO A 124 32.26 9.40 -7.18
N PHE A 125 31.13 9.33 -6.47
CA PHE A 125 30.78 10.30 -5.41
C PHE A 125 31.82 10.35 -4.28
N ALA A 126 32.48 9.23 -3.97
CA ALA A 126 33.59 9.21 -3.02
C ALA A 126 34.83 10.00 -3.49
N GLU A 127 35.15 9.96 -4.77
CA GLU A 127 36.37 10.55 -5.34
C GLU A 127 36.28 12.08 -5.41
N HIS A 128 35.04 12.61 -5.45
CA HIS A 128 34.73 14.02 -5.51
C HIS A 128 33.58 14.42 -4.56
N ALA A 129 33.67 14.00 -3.29
CA ALA A 129 32.60 14.21 -2.31
C ALA A 129 32.32 15.71 -2.01
N GLY A 130 33.37 16.54 -1.94
CA GLY A 130 33.29 17.95 -1.54
C GLY A 130 32.16 18.74 -2.22
N PRO A 131 32.16 18.87 -3.57
CA PRO A 131 31.10 19.56 -4.31
C PRO A 131 29.68 19.06 -4.04
N THR A 132 29.50 17.75 -3.85
CA THR A 132 28.18 17.14 -3.60
C THR A 132 27.68 17.50 -2.19
N LEU A 133 28.58 17.43 -1.21
CA LEU A 133 28.29 17.76 0.19
C LEU A 133 28.11 19.27 0.40
N ASP A 134 28.92 20.10 -0.25
CA ASP A 134 28.78 21.56 -0.21
C ASP A 134 27.41 22.00 -0.73
N LEU A 135 26.98 21.40 -1.85
CA LEU A 135 25.71 21.74 -2.44
C LEU A 135 24.51 21.24 -1.61
N LEU A 136 24.64 20.09 -0.93
CA LEU A 136 23.69 19.62 0.10
C LEU A 136 23.56 20.62 1.26
N ASN A 137 24.67 21.18 1.75
CA ASN A 137 24.67 22.18 2.82
C ASN A 137 24.07 23.53 2.40
N ILE A 138 24.34 23.98 1.16
CA ILE A 138 23.71 25.17 0.58
C ILE A 138 22.19 24.98 0.51
N CYS A 139 21.78 23.80 0.03
CA CYS A 139 20.40 23.36 -0.07
C CYS A 139 19.67 23.37 1.30
N ASP A 140 20.30 22.82 2.33
CA ASP A 140 19.80 22.88 3.71
C ASP A 140 19.59 24.32 4.18
N THR A 141 20.55 25.19 3.88
CA THR A 141 20.55 26.61 4.27
C THR A 141 19.41 27.38 3.59
N ILE A 142 19.21 27.19 2.29
CA ILE A 142 18.10 27.81 1.54
C ILE A 142 16.76 27.37 2.14
N THR A 143 16.59 26.06 2.35
CA THR A 143 15.35 25.48 2.88
C THR A 143 15.01 26.08 4.26
N ARG A 144 15.99 26.14 5.18
CA ARG A 144 15.80 26.75 6.50
C ARG A 144 15.44 28.23 6.40
N THR A 145 16.07 28.97 5.49
CA THR A 145 15.83 30.40 5.30
C THR A 145 14.40 30.66 4.83
N LEU A 146 13.90 29.85 3.88
CA LEU A 146 12.53 29.94 3.39
C LEU A 146 11.52 29.59 4.48
N LEU A 147 11.72 28.47 5.19
CA LEU A 147 10.84 28.04 6.27
C LEU A 147 10.74 29.09 7.37
N ARG A 148 11.87 29.65 7.80
CA ARG A 148 11.92 30.65 8.87
C ARG A 148 11.21 31.95 8.49
N ASN A 149 11.40 32.44 7.27
CA ASN A 149 10.70 33.65 6.79
C ASN A 149 9.19 33.43 6.63
N MET A 150 8.77 32.23 6.23
CA MET A 150 7.34 31.86 6.23
C MET A 150 6.80 31.77 7.66
N SER A 151 7.51 31.15 8.61
CA SER A 151 7.15 31.10 10.03
C SER A 151 6.93 32.50 10.61
N ASP A 152 7.86 33.43 10.38
CA ASP A 152 7.80 34.82 10.88
C ASP A 152 6.51 35.54 10.42
N SER A 153 5.92 35.11 9.30
CA SER A 153 4.70 35.69 8.71
C SER A 153 3.40 34.95 9.08
N LEU A 154 3.50 33.75 9.64
CA LEU A 154 2.39 32.91 10.08
C LEU A 154 2.25 33.04 11.62
N SER A 155 1.14 33.61 12.09
CA SER A 155 0.91 34.08 13.48
C SER A 155 1.45 33.18 14.64
N PRO A 156 1.81 33.77 15.80
CA PRO A 156 2.55 33.11 16.88
C PRO A 156 1.68 32.22 17.77
N SER A 157 1.34 31.02 17.29
CA SER A 157 1.02 29.89 18.18
C SER A 157 2.25 28.99 18.27
N GLU A 158 2.48 28.26 19.37
CA GLU A 158 3.68 27.39 19.51
C GLU A 158 3.84 26.32 18.40
N VAL A 159 2.80 26.13 17.57
CA VAL A 159 2.75 25.24 16.39
C VAL A 159 3.33 25.89 15.11
N SER A 160 3.56 27.21 15.07
CA SER A 160 3.87 27.96 13.83
C SER A 160 5.35 28.06 13.45
N VAL A 161 6.25 27.37 14.14
CA VAL A 161 7.69 27.43 13.84
C VAL A 161 8.05 26.34 12.82
N LEU A 162 7.78 26.60 11.53
CA LEU A 162 7.98 25.66 10.43
C LEU A 162 9.40 25.10 10.35
N GLU A 163 10.41 25.86 10.77
CA GLU A 163 11.80 25.39 10.78
C GLU A 163 12.09 24.35 11.87
N LYS A 164 11.27 24.24 12.93
CA LYS A 164 11.43 23.20 13.97
C LYS A 164 11.03 21.81 13.49
N ALA A 165 10.31 21.70 12.37
CA ALA A 165 10.14 20.43 11.66
C ALA A 165 11.49 19.91 11.13
N HIS A 166 12.47 20.79 10.95
CA HIS A 166 13.78 20.48 10.41
C HIS A 166 14.85 20.31 11.50
N ARG A 167 14.92 19.09 12.06
CA ARG A 167 15.78 18.76 13.22
C ARG A 167 17.26 18.70 12.84
N PRO A 168 18.17 19.41 13.55
CA PRO A 168 19.61 19.32 13.31
C PRO A 168 20.22 18.01 13.86
N ASP A 169 19.76 17.56 15.02
CA ASP A 169 20.41 16.47 15.78
C ASP A 169 19.65 15.13 15.73
N GLY A 170 18.77 14.98 14.75
CA GLY A 170 17.92 13.78 14.58
C GLY A 170 17.95 13.24 13.17
N ARG A 171 17.45 12.01 13.01
CA ARG A 171 17.34 11.35 11.70
C ARG A 171 16.51 12.21 10.75
N SER A 172 16.96 12.42 9.51
CA SER A 172 16.31 13.35 8.59
C SER A 172 16.05 12.75 7.21
N ASP A 173 14.78 12.68 6.83
CA ASP A 173 14.33 12.35 5.46
C ASP A 173 14.67 13.45 4.44
N SER A 174 15.39 14.49 4.87
CA SER A 174 15.95 15.46 3.95
C SER A 174 17.20 14.87 3.32
N GLY A 175 17.22 14.87 2.00
CA GLY A 175 18.33 14.35 1.26
C GLY A 175 18.43 15.01 -0.09
N LEU A 176 19.54 14.69 -0.67
CA LEU A 176 19.75 14.78 -2.08
C LEU A 176 19.18 13.44 -2.61
N LYS A 177 18.15 13.41 -3.52
CA LYS A 177 17.84 12.31 -4.52
C LYS A 177 18.21 12.45 -6.07
N PHE A 178 19.12 11.60 -6.59
CA PHE A 178 19.64 11.47 -7.96
C PHE A 178 18.71 10.58 -8.81
N VAL A 179 18.38 10.91 -10.05
CA VAL A 179 17.46 10.08 -10.87
C VAL A 179 17.95 9.84 -12.31
N SER A 180 17.99 8.56 -12.71
CA SER A 180 18.25 8.08 -14.08
C SER A 180 17.09 7.27 -14.66
N GLY A 181 16.94 7.27 -15.98
CA GLY A 181 15.72 6.80 -16.63
C GLY A 181 15.75 7.03 -18.13
N PRO A 182 15.09 6.17 -18.92
CA PRO A 182 15.21 6.13 -20.37
C PRO A 182 14.57 7.36 -21.01
N THR A 183 15.22 7.91 -22.03
CA THR A 183 14.58 8.94 -22.83
C THR A 183 13.62 8.31 -23.83
N LYS A 184 12.52 9.02 -24.09
CA LYS A 184 11.49 8.62 -25.04
C LYS A 184 11.57 9.48 -26.31
N PRO A 185 11.22 8.92 -27.48
CA PRO A 185 11.26 9.65 -28.74
C PRO A 185 10.14 10.67 -28.88
N SER A 186 9.02 10.49 -28.16
CA SER A 186 7.91 11.45 -28.12
C SER A 186 7.44 11.71 -26.70
N ILE A 187 6.94 12.93 -26.47
CA ILE A 187 6.26 13.35 -25.23
C ILE A 187 5.00 12.52 -24.94
N ALA A 188 4.38 11.93 -25.98
CA ALA A 188 3.23 11.03 -25.84
C ALA A 188 3.63 9.67 -25.24
N ASP A 189 4.90 9.29 -25.37
CA ASP A 189 5.44 8.03 -24.85
C ASP A 189 6.01 8.19 -23.43
N VAL A 190 6.02 9.43 -22.92
CA VAL A 190 6.35 9.72 -21.53
C VAL A 190 5.13 9.39 -20.67
N PRO A 191 5.24 8.45 -19.71
CA PRO A 191 4.14 8.13 -18.80
C PRO A 191 3.60 9.38 -18.11
N ASP A 192 2.31 9.39 -17.77
CA ASP A 192 1.76 10.49 -16.99
C ASP A 192 2.40 10.51 -15.60
N THR A 193 3.15 11.57 -15.33
CA THR A 193 3.85 11.81 -14.07
C THR A 193 3.11 12.83 -13.19
N THR A 194 1.80 12.98 -13.33
CA THR A 194 1.02 13.93 -12.52
C THR A 194 1.07 13.56 -11.02
N HIS A 195 1.55 14.49 -10.18
CA HIS A 195 1.68 14.32 -8.73
C HIS A 195 1.68 15.66 -7.97
N THR A 196 1.67 15.57 -6.64
CA THR A 196 2.03 16.62 -5.68
C THR A 196 3.16 16.07 -4.81
N ASP A 197 4.07 16.90 -4.34
CA ASP A 197 5.14 16.45 -3.43
C ASP A 197 4.63 16.32 -2.01
N GLY A 198 5.03 15.30 -1.25
CA GLY A 198 4.57 15.14 0.13
C GLY A 198 5.47 15.77 1.21
N GLY A 199 6.62 16.36 0.83
CA GLY A 199 7.56 17.02 1.75
C GLY A 199 7.14 18.39 2.23
N SER A 200 8.12 19.14 2.75
CA SER A 200 7.94 20.55 3.09
C SER A 200 8.08 21.44 1.86
N ILE A 201 9.25 21.40 1.23
CA ILE A 201 9.62 22.22 0.06
C ILE A 201 10.53 21.38 -0.83
N THR A 202 10.40 21.49 -2.16
CA THR A 202 11.36 20.93 -3.13
C THR A 202 12.13 22.07 -3.80
N LEU A 203 13.46 21.93 -3.93
CA LEU A 203 14.32 22.81 -4.74
C LEU A 203 14.82 22.10 -6.01
N LEU A 204 14.40 22.63 -7.15
CA LEU A 204 14.60 22.06 -8.46
C LEU A 204 15.45 22.96 -9.36
N TRP A 205 16.57 22.44 -9.83
CA TRP A 205 17.30 23.02 -10.97
C TRP A 205 16.82 22.39 -12.28
N CYS A 206 16.28 23.23 -13.16
CA CYS A 206 15.82 22.85 -14.49
C CYS A 206 16.52 23.73 -15.53
N GLU A 207 17.39 23.11 -16.31
CA GLU A 207 18.07 23.74 -17.45
C GLU A 207 17.30 23.57 -18.76
N LYS A 208 16.23 22.76 -18.75
CA LYS A 208 15.43 22.39 -19.93
C LYS A 208 13.94 22.48 -19.63
N TRP A 209 13.15 22.67 -20.69
CA TRP A 209 11.68 22.70 -20.64
C TRP A 209 11.14 21.32 -20.28
N ALA A 210 11.06 21.05 -18.97
CA ALA A 210 10.81 19.72 -18.45
C ALA A 210 9.60 19.63 -17.53
N SER A 211 9.02 20.76 -17.10
CA SER A 211 8.01 20.77 -16.03
C SER A 211 6.76 21.55 -16.43
N GLN A 212 5.60 21.01 -16.09
CA GLN A 212 4.32 21.70 -16.16
C GLN A 212 3.65 21.67 -14.79
N MET A 213 2.97 22.76 -14.44
CA MET A 213 2.10 22.80 -13.26
C MET A 213 0.66 23.09 -13.65
N GLN A 214 -0.25 22.69 -12.78
CA GLN A 214 -1.64 23.03 -12.86
C GLN A 214 -1.89 24.31 -12.05
N THR A 215 -2.54 25.30 -12.66
CA THR A 215 -2.90 26.54 -11.97
C THR A 215 -3.90 26.27 -10.85
N LYS A 216 -3.70 26.91 -9.69
CA LYS A 216 -4.59 26.75 -8.51
C LYS A 216 -6.05 27.08 -8.82
N ASP A 217 -6.30 28.18 -9.53
CA ASP A 217 -7.66 28.72 -9.70
C ASP A 217 -8.42 28.10 -10.88
N THR A 218 -7.72 27.75 -11.96
CA THR A 218 -8.36 27.36 -13.24
C THR A 218 -8.09 25.92 -13.63
N GLY A 219 -7.18 25.21 -12.95
CA GLY A 219 -6.84 23.84 -13.32
C GLY A 219 -6.10 23.73 -14.67
N LYS A 220 -5.63 24.84 -15.24
CA LYS A 220 -4.96 24.88 -16.54
C LYS A 220 -3.50 24.42 -16.40
N TRP A 221 -3.05 23.59 -17.33
CA TRP A 221 -1.65 23.20 -17.42
C TRP A 221 -0.81 24.29 -18.07
N LEU A 222 0.20 24.78 -17.36
CA LEU A 222 1.18 25.75 -17.83
C LEU A 222 2.59 25.19 -17.69
N TRP A 223 3.46 25.51 -18.64
CA TRP A 223 4.89 25.21 -18.57
C TRP A 223 5.58 26.10 -17.54
N ILE A 224 6.64 25.57 -16.94
CA ILE A 224 7.55 26.31 -16.06
C ILE A 224 8.82 26.62 -16.86
N ASP A 225 9.23 27.90 -16.90
CA ASP A 225 10.38 28.33 -17.69
C ASP A 225 11.72 28.00 -17.02
N PRO A 226 12.67 27.35 -17.71
CA PRO A 226 14.03 27.18 -17.19
C PRO A 226 14.68 28.54 -16.89
N LYS A 227 15.19 28.72 -15.66
CA LYS A 227 15.94 29.92 -15.24
C LYS A 227 17.31 29.49 -14.67
N PRO A 228 18.41 29.68 -15.42
CA PRO A 228 19.74 29.19 -15.03
C PRO A 228 20.24 29.71 -13.68
N ASP A 229 19.96 30.97 -13.34
CA ASP A 229 20.48 31.63 -12.13
C ASP A 229 19.50 31.56 -10.94
N CYS A 230 18.52 30.66 -11.02
CA CYS A 230 17.51 30.48 -10.00
C CYS A 230 17.33 29.01 -9.68
N VAL A 231 16.89 28.74 -8.47
CA VAL A 231 16.29 27.45 -8.13
C VAL A 231 14.78 27.57 -8.15
N LEU A 232 14.10 26.63 -8.81
CA LEU A 232 12.65 26.53 -8.74
C LEU A 232 12.28 25.88 -7.40
N VAL A 233 11.33 26.47 -6.70
CA VAL A 233 10.87 26.01 -5.40
C VAL A 233 9.41 25.60 -5.51
N ASN A 234 9.05 24.45 -4.93
CA ASN A 234 7.65 24.07 -4.75
C ASN A 234 7.32 23.92 -3.26
N VAL A 235 6.09 24.25 -2.89
CA VAL A 235 5.51 23.93 -1.60
C VAL A 235 4.90 22.54 -1.67
N ALA A 236 5.15 21.71 -0.67
CA ALA A 236 4.72 20.33 -0.66
C ALA A 236 3.64 20.08 0.43
N ASN A 237 3.02 18.90 0.39
CA ASN A 237 1.79 18.60 1.13
C ASN A 237 1.95 18.74 2.65
N TYR A 238 3.16 18.51 3.19
CA TYR A 238 3.41 18.72 4.62
C TYR A 238 3.17 20.17 5.02
N LEU A 239 3.75 21.13 4.29
CA LEU A 239 3.55 22.56 4.58
C LEU A 239 2.10 23.00 4.35
N GLN A 240 1.44 22.49 3.31
CA GLN A 240 0.01 22.73 3.11
C GLN A 240 -0.81 22.24 4.30
N SER A 241 -0.52 21.04 4.81
CA SER A 241 -1.19 20.45 5.98
C SER A 241 -0.94 21.27 7.25
N GLN A 242 0.33 21.56 7.57
CA GLN A 242 0.73 22.28 8.78
C GLN A 242 0.17 23.71 8.85
N THR A 243 -0.09 24.32 7.69
CA THR A 243 -0.61 25.70 7.61
C THR A 243 -2.13 25.75 7.44
N GLY A 244 -2.85 24.63 7.62
CA GLY A 244 -4.30 24.59 7.48
C GLY A 244 -4.78 24.92 6.06
N SER A 245 -4.03 24.46 5.04
CA SER A 245 -4.24 24.75 3.62
C SER A 245 -4.03 26.19 3.19
N ARG A 246 -3.36 27.01 4.02
CA ARG A 246 -2.99 28.38 3.65
C ARG A 246 -1.91 28.42 2.58
N LEU A 247 -0.83 27.65 2.76
CA LEU A 247 0.18 27.43 1.71
C LEU A 247 -0.33 26.36 0.74
N HIS A 248 -0.08 26.52 -0.56
CA HIS A 248 -0.62 25.66 -1.60
C HIS A 248 0.42 24.67 -2.11
N SER A 249 0.11 23.37 -2.11
CA SER A 249 0.90 22.36 -2.81
C SER A 249 0.37 22.15 -4.24
N PRO A 250 1.16 22.50 -5.27
CA PRO A 250 0.71 22.45 -6.65
C PRO A 250 0.78 21.05 -7.26
N VAL A 251 -0.27 20.71 -8.01
CA VAL A 251 -0.26 19.54 -8.90
C VAL A 251 0.64 19.84 -10.09
N HIS A 252 1.58 18.94 -10.38
CA HIS A 252 2.55 19.13 -11.46
C HIS A 252 2.98 17.81 -12.09
N LYS A 253 3.67 17.89 -13.23
CA LYS A 253 4.21 16.74 -13.98
C LYS A 253 5.49 17.12 -14.72
N ASN A 254 6.30 16.12 -15.02
CA ASN A 254 7.55 16.26 -15.76
C ASN A 254 7.41 15.66 -17.17
N LYS A 255 7.70 16.46 -18.22
CA LYS A 255 7.62 16.09 -19.64
C LYS A 255 8.83 16.66 -20.41
N ASP A 256 9.63 15.80 -21.04
CA ASP A 256 10.74 16.21 -21.93
C ASP A 256 10.17 16.43 -23.35
N ASP A 257 10.50 17.55 -24.01
CA ASP A 257 9.77 18.08 -25.17
C ASP A 257 10.31 17.67 -26.56
N GLY A 258 11.33 16.80 -26.61
CA GLY A 258 11.69 16.02 -27.80
C GLY A 258 12.15 16.83 -29.02
N LEU A 259 12.68 18.04 -28.86
CA LEU A 259 13.17 18.88 -29.96
C LEU A 259 14.70 18.71 -30.19
N GLU A 260 15.02 18.06 -31.32
CA GLU A 260 16.22 18.02 -32.17
C GLU A 260 17.63 17.60 -31.69
N ASN A 261 18.27 16.86 -32.63
CA ASN A 261 19.61 16.28 -32.65
C ASN A 261 20.72 17.33 -32.72
N THR A 262 21.58 17.38 -31.71
CA THR A 262 23.04 17.46 -31.84
C THR A 262 23.62 16.92 -30.54
N SER A 263 24.87 16.48 -30.56
CA SER A 263 25.64 15.95 -29.43
C SER A 263 25.76 16.96 -28.28
N CYS A 264 24.67 17.26 -27.61
CA CYS A 264 24.66 17.78 -26.27
C CYS A 264 24.76 16.52 -25.40
N PRO A 265 25.80 16.37 -24.57
CA PRO A 265 25.86 15.22 -23.72
C PRO A 265 24.53 15.16 -22.96
N ARG A 266 23.79 14.05 -23.06
CA ARG A 266 22.81 13.72 -22.04
C ARG A 266 23.62 13.33 -20.81
N VAL A 267 24.26 14.34 -20.23
CA VAL A 267 24.53 14.31 -18.81
C VAL A 267 23.15 14.41 -18.18
N LYS A 268 22.61 13.26 -17.83
CA LYS A 268 21.91 13.20 -16.56
C LYS A 268 22.98 13.41 -15.51
N SER A 269 23.02 14.61 -14.96
CA SER A 269 22.95 14.69 -13.52
C SER A 269 21.84 13.79 -13.09
N GLY A 270 22.22 12.69 -12.49
CA GLY A 270 22.19 12.87 -11.06
C GLY A 270 23.47 13.56 -10.51
N GLY A 271 23.34 14.84 -10.29
CA GLY A 271 23.13 15.36 -8.97
C GLY A 271 21.69 15.14 -8.56
N ASP A 272 21.35 14.67 -7.39
CA ASP A 272 21.91 15.10 -6.13
C ASP A 272 23.15 15.94 -6.12
N THR A 273 23.06 17.17 -6.55
CA THR A 273 21.95 18.01 -6.10
C THR A 273 20.85 18.26 -7.12
N ARG A 274 19.67 17.75 -6.80
CA ARG A 274 18.46 18.55 -6.72
C ARG A 274 17.92 18.28 -5.32
N ILE A 275 17.43 19.28 -4.59
CA ILE A 275 16.48 18.95 -3.52
C ILE A 275 15.18 18.56 -4.23
N TRP A 276 15.07 17.39 -4.82
CA TRP A 276 13.73 16.82 -4.98
C TRP A 276 13.35 16.18 -3.66
N LEU A 277 12.72 16.93 -2.77
CA LEU A 277 12.09 16.39 -1.56
C LEU A 277 10.69 15.87 -1.91
N TYR A 278 10.60 14.70 -2.54
CA TYR A 278 9.39 13.90 -2.34
C TYR A 278 9.52 13.19 -0.99
N HIS A 279 9.05 13.83 0.08
CA HIS A 279 8.62 13.04 1.24
C HIS A 279 7.29 12.40 0.85
N ARG A 280 7.11 11.13 1.16
CA ARG A 280 5.80 10.64 1.58
C ARG A 280 5.89 10.62 3.09
N GLU A 281 4.93 11.20 3.80
CA GLU A 281 4.91 11.13 5.26
C GLU A 281 4.97 9.67 5.74
N SER A 282 6.11 9.38 6.36
CA SER A 282 6.20 8.59 7.58
C SER A 282 5.56 9.40 8.71
N THR A 283 4.39 8.96 9.17
CA THR A 283 3.80 9.48 10.41
C THR A 283 4.60 8.94 11.60
N SER A 284 5.48 9.73 12.20
CA SER A 284 5.95 9.46 13.57
C SER A 284 6.32 10.73 14.33
N GLU A 285 5.30 11.47 14.75
CA GLU A 285 5.31 12.06 16.10
C GLU A 285 3.89 12.21 16.67
N MET A 286 3.16 11.10 16.75
CA MET A 286 2.10 11.01 17.75
C MET A 286 2.79 10.61 19.06
N LYS A 287 3.18 11.63 19.83
CA LYS A 287 3.39 11.49 21.28
C LYS A 287 2.22 10.69 21.84
N SER A 288 2.48 9.87 22.84
CA SER A 288 1.44 9.30 23.69
C SER A 288 0.56 10.42 24.22
N PHE A 289 -0.49 10.76 23.49
CA PHE A 289 -1.64 11.41 24.05
C PHE A 289 -2.19 10.37 25.01
N SER A 290 -2.05 10.66 26.31
CA SER A 290 -3.18 10.45 27.20
C SER A 290 -4.40 10.90 26.41
N MET A 291 -5.23 9.96 25.95
CA MET A 291 -6.46 10.29 25.26
C MET A 291 -7.28 11.12 26.24
N SER A 292 -7.23 12.44 26.09
CA SER A 292 -8.40 13.25 26.33
C SER A 292 -9.51 12.57 25.51
N PRO A 293 -10.70 12.29 26.09
CA PRO A 293 -11.78 11.63 25.37
C PRO A 293 -12.03 12.37 24.06
N PRO A 294 -12.39 11.67 22.96
CA PRO A 294 -12.64 12.32 21.68
C PRO A 294 -13.59 13.49 21.89
N GLN A 295 -13.18 14.71 21.51
CA GLN A 295 -14.13 15.80 21.32
C GLN A 295 -15.11 15.28 20.29
N SER A 296 -16.35 15.04 20.74
CA SER A 296 -17.32 14.18 20.07
C SER A 296 -17.53 14.59 18.63
N GLY A 297 -17.05 13.78 17.69
CA GLY A 297 -17.58 13.78 16.32
C GLY A 297 -19.09 13.62 16.36
N ILE A 298 -19.78 14.05 15.31
CA ILE A 298 -21.24 13.99 15.28
C ILE A 298 -21.75 12.55 15.46
N SER A 299 -22.86 12.39 16.18
CA SER A 299 -23.57 11.11 16.19
C SER A 299 -24.29 10.93 14.86
N LEU A 300 -24.38 9.69 14.40
CA LEU A 300 -24.97 9.30 13.13
C LEU A 300 -25.86 8.08 13.37
N ASN A 301 -26.99 8.03 12.68
CA ASN A 301 -27.75 6.80 12.50
C ASN A 301 -27.20 6.09 11.26
N ILE A 302 -26.72 4.87 11.43
CA ILE A 302 -26.02 4.14 10.38
C ILE A 302 -26.74 2.83 10.12
N THR A 303 -27.08 2.55 8.85
CA THR A 303 -27.57 1.24 8.44
C THR A 303 -26.48 0.49 7.69
N VAL A 304 -26.16 -0.73 8.12
CA VAL A 304 -25.23 -1.63 7.44
C VAL A 304 -26.03 -2.76 6.80
N ILE A 305 -25.86 -2.98 5.50
CA ILE A 305 -26.57 -4.02 4.75
C ILE A 305 -25.65 -5.23 4.56
N GLY A 306 -26.00 -6.35 5.17
CA GLY A 306 -25.28 -7.63 5.14
C GLY A 306 -24.43 -7.86 6.39
N ALA A 307 -24.54 -9.04 7.00
CA ALA A 307 -23.73 -9.49 8.14
C ALA A 307 -22.60 -10.46 7.73
N GLY A 308 -22.06 -10.29 6.52
CA GLY A 308 -20.80 -10.91 6.12
C GLY A 308 -19.58 -10.27 6.80
N ILE A 309 -18.37 -10.74 6.47
CA ILE A 309 -17.12 -10.20 7.03
C ILE A 309 -17.05 -8.68 6.87
N ALA A 310 -17.37 -8.16 5.68
CA ALA A 310 -17.35 -6.72 5.39
C ALA A 310 -18.30 -5.93 6.30
N GLY A 311 -19.57 -6.33 6.37
CA GLY A 311 -20.58 -5.59 7.14
C GLY A 311 -20.37 -5.67 8.65
N LEU A 312 -20.04 -6.86 9.19
CA LEU A 312 -19.69 -6.98 10.61
C LEU A 312 -18.45 -6.15 10.96
N SER A 313 -17.44 -6.15 10.07
CA SER A 313 -16.23 -5.34 10.26
C SER A 313 -16.54 -3.84 10.22
N SER A 314 -17.37 -3.38 9.27
CA SER A 314 -17.81 -1.98 9.18
C SER A 314 -18.59 -1.54 10.42
N ALA A 315 -19.51 -2.39 10.91
CA ALA A 315 -20.28 -2.11 12.12
C ALA A 315 -19.39 -2.01 13.36
N ILE A 316 -18.43 -2.93 13.55
CA ILE A 316 -17.46 -2.85 14.66
C ILE A 316 -16.63 -1.57 14.55
N ALA A 317 -16.06 -1.29 13.38
CA ALA A 317 -15.19 -0.15 13.16
C ALA A 317 -15.91 1.17 13.46
N LEU A 318 -17.13 1.34 12.96
CA LEU A 318 -17.94 2.54 13.19
C LEU A 318 -18.38 2.65 14.67
N ALA A 319 -18.81 1.55 15.29
CA ALA A 319 -19.16 1.53 16.71
C ALA A 319 -17.98 1.96 17.60
N ASP A 320 -16.78 1.48 17.30
CA ASP A 320 -15.55 1.79 18.04
C ASP A 320 -15.11 3.26 17.87
N THR A 321 -15.47 3.93 16.76
CA THR A 321 -15.10 5.33 16.54
C THR A 321 -15.93 6.33 17.34
N ASN A 322 -17.22 6.07 17.53
CA ASN A 322 -18.07 6.94 18.33
C ASN A 322 -19.18 6.12 19.00
N PRO A 323 -19.17 5.99 20.34
CA PRO A 323 -20.17 5.21 21.06
C PRO A 323 -21.59 5.77 20.93
N ASN A 324 -21.74 7.01 20.46
CA ASN A 324 -23.05 7.63 20.25
C ASN A 324 -23.66 7.32 18.88
N HIS A 325 -22.92 6.73 17.93
CA HIS A 325 -23.53 6.26 16.68
C HIS A 325 -24.59 5.21 16.99
N GLN A 326 -25.71 5.23 16.28
CA GLN A 326 -26.74 4.18 16.35
C GLN A 326 -26.64 3.33 15.10
N ILE A 327 -26.23 2.07 15.25
CA ILE A 327 -25.93 1.20 14.11
C ILE A 327 -26.95 0.08 14.02
N THR A 328 -27.60 -0.06 12.87
CA THR A 328 -28.49 -1.18 12.55
C THR A 328 -27.88 -2.03 11.44
N VAL A 329 -27.59 -3.30 11.72
CA VAL A 329 -27.12 -4.27 10.73
C VAL A 329 -28.31 -5.10 10.25
N LEU A 330 -28.56 -5.11 8.94
CA LEU A 330 -29.63 -5.88 8.30
C LEU A 330 -29.04 -7.09 7.59
N GLU A 331 -29.43 -8.30 7.98
CA GLU A 331 -29.03 -9.55 7.32
C GLU A 331 -30.24 -10.29 6.76
N SER A 332 -30.13 -10.72 5.50
CA SER A 332 -31.17 -11.44 4.79
C SER A 332 -31.43 -12.85 5.31
N ASN A 333 -30.40 -13.56 5.75
CA ASN A 333 -30.53 -14.91 6.30
C ASN A 333 -31.15 -14.87 7.71
N ALA A 334 -31.78 -15.97 8.12
CA ALA A 334 -32.34 -16.11 9.46
C ALA A 334 -31.26 -16.27 10.55
N SER A 335 -30.04 -16.65 10.16
CA SER A 335 -28.88 -16.83 11.03
C SER A 335 -27.59 -16.62 10.23
N LEU A 336 -26.45 -16.59 10.93
CA LEU A 336 -25.13 -16.62 10.27
C LEU A 336 -24.95 -17.93 9.51
N SER A 337 -24.11 -17.89 8.46
CA SER A 337 -23.81 -19.06 7.65
C SER A 337 -22.83 -19.99 8.36
N GLU A 338 -23.22 -21.24 8.55
CA GLU A 338 -22.34 -22.30 9.07
C GLU A 338 -21.44 -22.90 7.97
N PHE A 339 -21.82 -22.71 6.71
CA PHE A 339 -21.04 -23.17 5.57
C PHE A 339 -19.93 -22.17 5.21
N GLY A 340 -18.75 -22.67 4.88
CA GLY A 340 -17.64 -21.84 4.42
C GLY A 340 -16.39 -22.61 4.02
N ALA A 341 -15.34 -21.85 3.72
CA ALA A 341 -14.02 -22.34 3.31
C ALA A 341 -12.93 -21.68 4.15
N GLY A 342 -11.70 -22.15 4.00
CA GLY A 342 -10.52 -21.50 4.56
C GLY A 342 -10.28 -20.10 3.97
N LEU A 343 -9.73 -19.23 4.80
CA LEU A 343 -9.24 -17.90 4.47
C LEU A 343 -7.82 -17.73 4.98
N GLN A 344 -7.04 -16.90 4.28
CA GLN A 344 -5.76 -16.40 4.76
C GLN A 344 -5.92 -14.94 5.18
N LEU A 345 -5.47 -14.62 6.38
CA LEU A 345 -5.45 -13.28 6.94
C LEU A 345 -4.01 -12.81 7.06
N PHE A 346 -3.66 -11.78 6.31
CA PHE A 346 -2.32 -11.20 6.28
C PHE A 346 -2.20 -10.06 7.32
N PRO A 347 -0.98 -9.53 7.57
CA PRO A 347 -0.71 -8.50 8.59
C PRO A 347 -1.58 -7.26 8.53
N ASN A 348 -1.96 -6.84 7.32
CA ASN A 348 -2.90 -5.74 7.12
C ASN A 348 -4.26 -6.03 7.79
N SER A 349 -4.73 -7.28 7.76
CA SER A 349 -5.97 -7.70 8.40
C SER A 349 -5.79 -7.99 9.89
N THR A 350 -4.73 -8.73 10.26
CA THR A 350 -4.53 -9.19 11.65
C THR A 350 -4.22 -8.02 12.60
N ARG A 351 -3.56 -6.97 12.12
CA ARG A 351 -3.43 -5.71 12.88
C ARG A 351 -4.77 -5.04 13.16
N ILE A 352 -5.65 -4.99 12.17
CA ILE A 352 -6.98 -4.36 12.30
C ILE A 352 -7.82 -5.16 13.30
N LEU A 353 -7.85 -6.50 13.15
CA LEU A 353 -8.53 -7.40 14.07
C LEU A 353 -8.01 -7.27 15.51
N ASN A 354 -6.70 -7.05 15.68
CA ASN A 354 -6.14 -6.76 16.99
C ASN A 354 -6.63 -5.41 17.56
N LYS A 355 -6.70 -4.34 16.76
CA LYS A 355 -7.26 -3.03 17.18
C LYS A 355 -8.70 -3.19 17.69
N TRP A 356 -9.47 -4.10 17.08
CA TRP A 356 -10.85 -4.42 17.49
C TRP A 356 -10.94 -5.43 18.65
N GLY A 357 -9.82 -5.87 19.23
CA GLY A 357 -9.79 -6.78 20.38
C GLY A 357 -10.11 -8.24 20.06
N LEU A 358 -10.04 -8.65 18.79
CA LEU A 358 -10.41 -10.02 18.37
C LEU A 358 -9.29 -11.05 18.55
N THR A 359 -8.05 -10.62 18.84
CA THR A 359 -6.88 -11.50 18.96
C THR A 359 -7.13 -12.72 19.86
N PRO A 360 -7.69 -12.60 21.09
CA PRO A 360 -7.91 -13.76 21.95
C PRO A 360 -8.91 -14.77 21.40
N SER A 361 -9.93 -14.30 20.66
CA SER A 361 -10.92 -15.17 20.03
C SER A 361 -10.32 -15.90 18.82
N LEU A 362 -9.55 -15.18 18.00
CA LEU A 362 -8.94 -15.74 16.79
C LEU A 362 -7.84 -16.75 17.12
N GLN A 363 -7.05 -16.54 18.18
CA GLN A 363 -6.03 -17.50 18.62
C GLN A 363 -6.59 -18.90 18.94
N LYS A 364 -7.88 -19.00 19.29
CA LYS A 364 -8.53 -20.28 19.61
C LYS A 364 -8.93 -21.10 18.40
N VAL A 365 -9.05 -20.46 17.23
CA VAL A 365 -9.66 -21.05 16.01
C VAL A 365 -8.77 -20.96 14.77
N ALA A 366 -7.76 -20.08 14.79
CA ALA A 366 -6.84 -19.88 13.67
C ALA A 366 -5.62 -20.81 13.75
N CYS A 367 -5.11 -21.19 12.58
CA CYS A 367 -3.82 -21.85 12.41
C CYS A 367 -2.75 -20.84 12.02
N GLN A 368 -1.51 -21.05 12.46
CA GLN A 368 -0.35 -20.31 11.99
C GLN A 368 0.49 -21.19 11.10
N SER A 369 0.68 -20.75 9.87
CA SER A 369 1.53 -21.43 8.91
C SER A 369 2.95 -20.92 9.00
N SER A 370 3.92 -21.83 8.94
CA SER A 370 5.34 -21.45 8.93
C SER A 370 5.76 -20.91 7.56
N HIS A 371 5.22 -21.50 6.49
CA HIS A 371 5.52 -21.13 5.11
C HIS A 371 4.47 -21.64 4.14
N MET A 372 4.50 -21.13 2.92
CA MET A 372 3.81 -21.67 1.76
C MET A 372 4.83 -22.34 0.84
N SER A 373 4.64 -23.63 0.57
CA SER A 373 5.39 -24.39 -0.43
C SER A 373 4.62 -24.40 -1.74
N ILE A 374 5.23 -23.84 -2.79
CA ILE A 374 4.70 -23.88 -4.15
C ILE A 374 5.37 -25.05 -4.86
N ARG A 375 4.58 -25.89 -5.51
CA ARG A 375 4.93 -27.26 -5.90
C ARG A 375 4.52 -27.53 -7.35
N ARG A 376 5.31 -28.33 -8.04
CA ARG A 376 4.98 -28.82 -9.39
C ARG A 376 3.91 -29.89 -9.29
N TRP A 377 2.93 -29.83 -10.18
CA TRP A 377 1.77 -30.75 -10.20
C TRP A 377 2.11 -32.21 -10.49
N GLU A 378 3.13 -32.45 -11.31
CA GLU A 378 3.47 -33.76 -11.86
C GLU A 378 4.13 -34.67 -10.82
N ASP A 379 5.16 -34.16 -10.15
CA ASP A 379 6.11 -34.95 -9.36
C ASP A 379 6.22 -34.47 -7.91
N ASN A 380 5.39 -33.50 -7.50
CA ASN A 380 5.49 -32.86 -6.20
C ASN A 380 6.89 -32.26 -5.94
N THR A 381 7.60 -31.77 -6.96
CA THR A 381 8.86 -31.03 -6.76
C THR A 381 8.56 -29.62 -6.23
N GLU A 382 9.25 -29.20 -5.16
CA GLU A 382 9.08 -27.83 -4.65
C GLU A 382 9.69 -26.87 -5.67
N LEU A 383 9.02 -25.76 -5.95
CA LEU A 383 9.44 -24.73 -6.91
C LEU A 383 9.80 -23.44 -6.19
N ALA A 384 9.05 -23.07 -5.16
CA ALA A 384 9.29 -21.88 -4.35
C ALA A 384 8.77 -22.06 -2.93
N VAL A 385 9.33 -21.27 -2.02
CA VAL A 385 8.88 -21.17 -0.63
C VAL A 385 8.63 -19.70 -0.31
N ASN A 386 7.44 -19.39 0.17
CA ASN A 386 7.14 -18.09 0.77
C ASN A 386 7.10 -18.26 2.29
N MET A 387 8.03 -17.62 3.00
CA MET A 387 8.06 -17.68 4.46
C MET A 387 6.88 -16.90 5.03
N ASN A 388 6.07 -17.58 5.86
CA ASN A 388 4.95 -16.99 6.58
C ASN A 388 5.46 -16.68 8.01
N ASN A 389 5.02 -17.40 9.04
CA ASN A 389 5.46 -17.13 10.42
C ASN A 389 6.72 -17.91 10.81
N PRO A 390 7.63 -17.35 11.64
CA PRO A 390 7.56 -16.04 12.30
C PRO A 390 8.02 -14.86 11.41
N THR A 391 8.51 -15.09 10.20
CA THR A 391 9.06 -14.05 9.30
C THR A 391 8.10 -12.89 9.07
N THR A 392 6.84 -13.16 8.75
CA THR A 392 5.79 -12.16 8.56
C THR A 392 5.54 -11.35 9.84
N THR A 393 5.50 -12.03 11.00
CA THR A 393 5.34 -11.36 12.30
C THR A 393 6.51 -10.44 12.59
N TRP A 394 7.71 -10.89 12.27
CA TRP A 394 8.93 -10.12 12.47
C TRP A 394 9.01 -8.90 11.54
N LEU A 395 8.67 -9.04 10.25
CA LEU A 395 8.69 -7.95 9.28
C LEU A 395 7.61 -6.88 9.54
N TYR A 396 6.41 -7.30 9.94
CA TYR A 396 5.22 -6.45 9.93
C TYR A 396 4.60 -6.24 11.31
N GLY A 397 5.18 -6.83 12.35
CA GLY A 397 4.68 -6.80 13.73
C GLY A 397 3.44 -7.67 13.98
N TRP A 398 2.85 -8.27 12.95
CA TRP A 398 1.60 -9.04 13.04
C TRP A 398 1.67 -10.34 12.24
N PRO A 399 1.08 -11.44 12.74
CA PRO A 399 1.17 -12.74 12.09
C PRO A 399 0.26 -12.84 10.87
N GLN A 400 0.58 -13.81 10.00
CA GLN A 400 -0.36 -14.34 9.03
C GLN A 400 -1.14 -15.52 9.64
N LEU A 401 -2.46 -15.51 9.52
CA LEU A 401 -3.33 -16.55 10.05
C LEU A 401 -4.05 -17.29 8.92
N GLN A 402 -4.28 -18.58 9.12
CA GLN A 402 -5.24 -19.37 8.33
C GLN A 402 -6.46 -19.61 9.22
N ILE A 403 -7.66 -19.31 8.73
CA ILE A 403 -8.88 -19.40 9.54
C ILE A 403 -10.03 -19.94 8.73
N TYR A 404 -10.96 -20.62 9.40
CA TYR A 404 -12.20 -21.04 8.79
C TYR A 404 -13.16 -19.83 8.73
N ARG A 405 -13.75 -19.56 7.56
CA ARG A 405 -14.59 -18.37 7.35
C ARG A 405 -15.73 -18.24 8.39
N PRO A 406 -16.50 -19.30 8.72
CA PRO A 406 -17.51 -19.24 9.77
C PRO A 406 -16.95 -18.82 11.13
N ASP A 407 -15.76 -19.31 11.51
CA ASP A 407 -15.13 -18.94 12.79
C ASP A 407 -14.77 -17.44 12.84
N LEU A 408 -14.26 -16.88 11.74
CA LEU A 408 -13.99 -15.44 11.65
C LEU A 408 -15.29 -14.63 11.75
N GLN A 409 -16.33 -15.06 11.01
CA GLN A 409 -17.63 -14.39 11.03
C GLN A 409 -18.26 -14.44 12.42
N GLN A 410 -18.19 -15.59 13.09
CA GLN A 410 -18.70 -15.77 14.45
C GLN A 410 -17.92 -14.90 15.45
N ALA A 411 -16.59 -14.85 15.35
CA ALA A 411 -15.78 -14.01 16.23
C ALA A 411 -16.14 -12.52 16.10
N LEU A 412 -16.32 -12.03 14.87
CA LEU A 412 -16.77 -10.66 14.59
C LEU A 412 -18.17 -10.42 15.16
N PHE A 413 -19.10 -11.36 14.96
CA PHE A 413 -20.46 -11.26 15.46
C PHE A 413 -20.53 -11.20 17.00
N GLU A 414 -19.81 -12.08 17.69
CA GLU A 414 -19.77 -12.06 19.16
C GLU A 414 -19.11 -10.78 19.70
N ARG A 415 -18.09 -10.25 19.01
CA ARG A 415 -17.50 -8.95 19.34
C ARG A 415 -18.49 -7.80 19.14
N LEU A 416 -19.31 -7.86 18.10
CA LEU A 416 -20.29 -6.82 17.79
C LEU A 416 -21.47 -6.83 18.78
N LYS A 417 -21.91 -8.02 19.24
CA LYS A 417 -22.97 -8.15 20.27
C LYS A 417 -22.62 -7.50 21.61
N GLN A 418 -21.34 -7.26 21.86
CA GLN A 418 -20.87 -6.55 23.06
C GLN A 418 -21.05 -5.03 22.95
N GLN A 419 -21.40 -4.51 21.77
CA GLN A 419 -21.62 -3.08 21.56
C GLN A 419 -23.07 -2.69 21.88
N PRO A 420 -23.30 -1.81 22.87
CA PRO A 420 -24.66 -1.44 23.28
C PRO A 420 -25.41 -0.58 22.24
N ASN A 421 -24.68 0.02 21.31
CA ASN A 421 -25.19 0.94 20.30
C ASN A 421 -25.41 0.26 18.93
N VAL A 422 -25.36 -1.07 18.89
CA VAL A 422 -25.54 -1.87 17.67
C VAL A 422 -26.74 -2.80 17.81
N THR A 423 -27.64 -2.77 16.82
CA THR A 423 -28.74 -3.72 16.67
C THR A 423 -28.52 -4.56 15.41
N ILE A 424 -28.66 -5.88 15.51
CA ILE A 424 -28.54 -6.80 14.37
C ILE A 424 -29.91 -7.44 14.12
N LEU A 425 -30.44 -7.28 12.91
CA LEU A 425 -31.75 -7.80 12.50
C LEU A 425 -31.56 -8.83 11.38
N PHE A 426 -31.86 -10.09 11.69
CA PHE A 426 -31.88 -11.20 10.73
C PHE A 426 -33.23 -11.28 9.98
N GLY A 427 -33.26 -11.98 8.85
CA GLY A 427 -34.44 -12.09 7.99
C GLY A 427 -34.81 -10.80 7.25
N GLN A 428 -33.95 -9.79 7.26
CA GLN A 428 -34.17 -8.47 6.69
C GLN A 428 -33.55 -8.39 5.29
N SER A 429 -34.29 -8.86 4.26
CA SER A 429 -33.83 -8.78 2.87
C SER A 429 -34.06 -7.39 2.29
N VAL A 430 -33.00 -6.67 1.95
CA VAL A 430 -33.08 -5.34 1.34
C VAL A 430 -33.49 -5.41 -0.13
N THR A 431 -34.44 -4.55 -0.52
CA THR A 431 -34.97 -4.45 -1.88
C THR A 431 -34.46 -3.23 -2.62
N SER A 432 -34.32 -2.08 -1.93
CA SER A 432 -33.83 -0.84 -2.52
C SER A 432 -33.16 0.05 -1.48
N VAL A 433 -32.21 0.87 -1.94
CA VAL A 433 -31.61 1.95 -1.17
C VAL A 433 -31.76 3.24 -1.95
N ASP A 434 -32.22 4.31 -1.29
CA ASP A 434 -32.20 5.65 -1.86
C ASP A 434 -30.80 6.26 -1.64
N PRO A 435 -29.99 6.47 -2.70
CA PRO A 435 -28.62 6.97 -2.56
C PRO A 435 -28.56 8.44 -2.14
N GLU A 436 -29.65 9.21 -2.30
CA GLU A 436 -29.71 10.63 -1.98
C GLU A 436 -30.05 10.87 -0.51
N THR A 437 -30.90 10.02 0.07
CA THR A 437 -31.33 10.13 1.47
C THR A 437 -30.68 9.11 2.39
N GLY A 438 -30.10 8.03 1.85
CA GLY A 438 -29.59 6.90 2.63
C GLY A 438 -30.68 5.93 3.10
N THR A 439 -31.94 6.12 2.72
CA THR A 439 -33.07 5.31 3.19
C THR A 439 -33.04 3.90 2.60
N VAL A 440 -33.21 2.88 3.46
CA VAL A 440 -33.24 1.46 3.08
C VAL A 440 -34.64 0.88 3.19
N ARG A 441 -35.05 0.07 2.22
CA ARG A 441 -36.33 -0.67 2.24
C ARG A 441 -36.10 -2.17 2.18
N THR A 442 -36.90 -2.92 2.91
CA THR A 442 -36.83 -4.39 2.97
C THR A 442 -38.04 -5.04 2.32
N THR A 443 -37.98 -6.36 2.10
CA THR A 443 -39.03 -7.16 1.46
C THR A 443 -40.33 -7.21 2.25
N ASP A 444 -40.28 -7.07 3.57
CA ASP A 444 -41.45 -7.03 4.46
C ASP A 444 -42.09 -5.63 4.54
N GLY A 445 -41.54 -4.66 3.80
CA GLY A 445 -42.03 -3.28 3.75
C GLY A 445 -41.47 -2.36 4.83
N ALA A 446 -40.57 -2.84 5.70
CA ALA A 446 -39.92 -1.97 6.66
C ALA A 446 -39.01 -0.92 5.97
N VAL A 447 -38.89 0.23 6.62
CA VAL A 447 -38.13 1.38 6.12
C VAL A 447 -37.17 1.85 7.21
N PHE A 448 -35.89 1.92 6.87
CA PHE A 448 -34.84 2.37 7.77
C PHE A 448 -34.26 3.68 7.24
N SER A 449 -34.42 4.75 8.00
CA SER A 449 -33.78 6.04 7.71
C SER A 449 -32.43 6.12 8.41
N ALA A 450 -31.39 6.50 7.67
CA ALA A 450 -30.03 6.59 8.18
C ALA A 450 -29.34 7.84 7.62
N ASP A 451 -28.43 8.40 8.39
CA ASP A 451 -27.53 9.45 7.94
C ASP A 451 -26.52 8.89 6.94
N LEU A 452 -26.07 7.64 7.17
CA LEU A 452 -25.16 6.89 6.32
C LEU A 452 -25.62 5.43 6.18
N THR A 453 -25.68 4.94 4.96
CA THR A 453 -25.89 3.52 4.66
C THR A 453 -24.62 2.89 4.10
N VAL A 454 -24.16 1.82 4.73
CA VAL A 454 -22.99 1.03 4.30
C VAL A 454 -23.48 -0.28 3.69
N ALA A 455 -23.34 -0.42 2.38
CA ALA A 455 -23.69 -1.62 1.65
C ALA A 455 -22.54 -2.61 1.60
N ALA A 456 -22.73 -3.72 2.30
CA ALA A 456 -21.84 -4.88 2.36
C ALA A 456 -22.55 -6.16 1.87
N ASP A 457 -23.49 -6.01 0.94
CA ASP A 457 -24.41 -7.04 0.42
C ASP A 457 -23.81 -7.95 -0.67
N GLY A 458 -22.48 -7.99 -0.73
CA GLY A 458 -21.72 -8.97 -1.51
C GLY A 458 -21.69 -8.73 -3.02
N ILE A 459 -21.16 -9.70 -3.76
CA ILE A 459 -20.90 -9.59 -5.21
C ILE A 459 -22.16 -9.24 -6.01
N TRP A 460 -23.34 -9.75 -5.61
CA TRP A 460 -24.63 -9.50 -6.25
C TRP A 460 -25.35 -8.25 -5.71
N SER A 461 -24.60 -7.32 -5.11
CA SER A 461 -25.11 -6.11 -4.47
C SER A 461 -26.25 -5.45 -5.23
N ARG A 462 -27.39 -5.33 -4.55
CA ARG A 462 -28.55 -4.54 -5.01
C ARG A 462 -28.30 -3.07 -4.75
N ALA A 463 -27.64 -2.74 -3.63
CA ALA A 463 -27.30 -1.37 -3.29
C ALA A 463 -26.34 -0.74 -4.32
N ARG A 464 -25.38 -1.50 -4.87
CA ARG A 464 -24.53 -1.04 -5.99
C ARG A 464 -25.37 -0.58 -7.17
N ARG A 465 -26.41 -1.33 -7.53
CA ARG A 465 -27.30 -0.97 -8.64
C ARG A 465 -28.13 0.30 -8.38
N CYS A 466 -28.23 0.72 -7.13
CA CYS A 466 -28.91 1.96 -6.75
C CYS A 466 -28.02 3.20 -6.96
N LEU A 467 -26.70 3.04 -7.09
CA LEU A 467 -25.81 4.15 -7.43
C LEU A 467 -25.89 4.48 -8.93
N PRO A 468 -26.20 5.73 -9.33
CA PRO A 468 -26.26 6.10 -10.75
C PRO A 468 -24.98 5.79 -11.53
N THR A 469 -23.82 5.89 -10.88
CA THR A 469 -22.49 5.63 -11.45
C THR A 469 -22.19 4.14 -11.68
N SER A 470 -22.97 3.22 -11.09
CA SER A 470 -22.73 1.77 -11.21
C SER A 470 -24.02 0.94 -11.36
N LYS A 471 -25.12 1.58 -11.76
CA LYS A 471 -26.44 0.95 -11.95
C LYS A 471 -26.43 -0.26 -12.88
N ASP A 472 -25.60 -0.20 -13.93
CA ASP A 472 -25.49 -1.23 -14.97
C ASP A 472 -24.33 -2.20 -14.70
N VAL A 473 -23.62 -2.06 -13.56
CA VAL A 473 -22.46 -2.89 -13.23
C VAL A 473 -22.92 -4.20 -12.58
N THR A 474 -22.89 -5.26 -13.39
CA THR A 474 -23.09 -6.63 -12.93
C THR A 474 -21.76 -7.37 -12.77
N PRO A 475 -21.67 -8.36 -11.88
CA PRO A 475 -20.49 -9.23 -11.80
C PRO A 475 -20.23 -9.86 -13.18
N ALA A 476 -18.99 -9.74 -13.65
CA ALA A 476 -18.56 -10.39 -14.88
C ALA A 476 -18.03 -11.79 -14.52
N PRO A 477 -18.44 -12.85 -15.24
CA PRO A 477 -17.80 -14.15 -15.09
C PRO A 477 -16.33 -14.02 -15.49
N TYR A 478 -15.45 -14.46 -14.61
CA TYR A 478 -14.06 -14.69 -14.96
C TYR A 478 -13.95 -16.08 -15.61
N ARG A 479 -12.93 -16.29 -16.44
CA ARG A 479 -12.69 -17.57 -17.13
C ARG A 479 -12.13 -18.60 -16.17
N GLU A 480 -12.74 -18.80 -15.01
CA GLU A 480 -12.21 -19.69 -13.99
C GLU A 480 -13.31 -20.23 -13.08
N HIS A 481 -13.20 -21.51 -12.72
CA HIS A 481 -14.07 -22.16 -11.75
C HIS A 481 -13.25 -22.81 -10.64
N HIS A 482 -13.77 -22.77 -9.41
CA HIS A 482 -13.15 -23.35 -8.22
C HIS A 482 -14.00 -24.47 -7.67
N TYR A 483 -13.37 -25.59 -7.32
CA TYR A 483 -13.89 -26.57 -6.39
C TYR A 483 -13.32 -26.28 -5.01
N ARG A 484 -14.15 -26.34 -3.97
CA ARG A 484 -13.70 -26.24 -2.58
C ARG A 484 -14.30 -27.33 -1.72
N ALA A 485 -13.49 -27.82 -0.81
CA ALA A 485 -13.90 -28.76 0.22
C ALA A 485 -13.13 -28.48 1.52
N VAL A 486 -13.69 -28.92 2.64
CA VAL A 486 -13.00 -28.99 3.93
C VAL A 486 -13.02 -30.43 4.41
N ILE A 487 -11.83 -31.00 4.62
CA ILE A 487 -11.66 -32.41 4.96
C ILE A 487 -11.41 -32.51 6.46
N PRO A 488 -12.18 -33.32 7.22
CA PRO A 488 -11.94 -33.51 8.64
C PRO A 488 -10.56 -34.11 8.94
N ARG A 489 -9.92 -33.64 10.02
CA ARG A 489 -8.62 -34.13 10.48
C ARG A 489 -8.54 -35.65 10.58
N ALA A 490 -9.57 -36.29 11.14
CA ALA A 490 -9.60 -37.75 11.29
C ALA A 490 -9.45 -38.48 9.94
N ARG A 491 -10.06 -37.94 8.88
CA ARG A 491 -9.98 -38.50 7.53
C ARG A 491 -8.60 -38.26 6.91
N MET A 492 -8.05 -37.06 7.08
CA MET A 492 -6.68 -36.75 6.68
C MET A 492 -5.66 -37.70 7.32
N LEU A 493 -5.84 -38.06 8.59
CA LEU A 493 -4.96 -38.98 9.32
C LEU A 493 -5.14 -40.46 8.96
N SER A 494 -6.29 -40.83 8.39
CA SER A 494 -6.57 -42.21 7.98
C SER A 494 -5.80 -42.66 6.73
N ASN A 495 -5.26 -41.70 5.98
CA ASN A 495 -4.50 -41.96 4.75
C ASN A 495 -3.00 -41.64 4.97
N PRO A 496 -2.09 -42.61 4.79
CA PRO A 496 -0.65 -42.42 5.02
C PRO A 496 -0.01 -41.28 4.22
N VAL A 497 -0.54 -40.98 3.02
CA VAL A 497 -0.01 -39.91 2.15
C VAL A 497 -0.38 -38.53 2.67
N THR A 498 -1.61 -38.36 3.17
CA THR A 498 -2.11 -37.05 3.63
C THR A 498 -1.89 -36.81 5.12
N ALA A 499 -1.68 -37.87 5.92
CA ALA A 499 -1.46 -37.74 7.36
C ALA A 499 -0.30 -36.79 7.73
N PRO A 500 0.85 -36.77 7.02
CA PRO A 500 1.93 -35.80 7.27
C PRO A 500 1.49 -34.34 7.12
N PHE A 501 0.45 -34.04 6.33
CA PHE A 501 -0.01 -32.66 6.13
C PHE A 501 -0.68 -32.07 7.36
N MET A 502 -1.14 -32.91 8.29
CA MET A 502 -1.69 -32.48 9.57
C MET A 502 -0.62 -32.26 10.65
N ALA A 503 0.61 -32.75 10.41
CA ALA A 503 1.72 -32.64 11.35
C ALA A 503 2.50 -31.33 11.21
N SER A 504 2.57 -30.76 10.01
CA SER A 504 3.20 -29.47 9.71
C SER A 504 2.19 -28.56 9.01
N PRO A 505 1.73 -27.47 9.65
CA PRO A 505 0.70 -26.57 9.09
C PRO A 505 1.28 -25.64 8.01
N GLU A 506 1.97 -26.19 7.02
CA GLU A 506 2.39 -25.44 5.85
C GLU A 506 1.22 -25.24 4.88
N THR A 507 1.23 -24.14 4.14
CA THR A 507 0.34 -23.98 2.99
C THR A 507 0.96 -24.71 1.81
N LYS A 508 0.21 -25.58 1.14
CA LYS A 508 0.67 -26.23 -0.09
C LYS A 508 -0.07 -25.68 -1.29
N SER A 509 0.67 -25.30 -2.33
CA SER A 509 0.13 -24.83 -3.60
C SER A 509 0.74 -25.62 -4.73
N TRP A 510 -0.01 -26.49 -5.39
CA TRP A 510 0.42 -27.20 -6.60
C TRP A 510 -0.02 -26.43 -7.83
N VAL A 511 0.91 -26.17 -8.75
CA VAL A 511 0.68 -25.43 -9.99
C VAL A 511 0.91 -26.33 -11.21
N GLY A 512 0.02 -26.25 -12.19
CA GLY A 512 0.06 -27.11 -13.36
C GLY A 512 -0.77 -26.60 -14.55
N PRO A 513 -0.76 -27.36 -15.66
CA PRO A 513 -1.37 -26.95 -16.91
C PRO A 513 -2.89 -26.87 -16.75
N GLY A 514 -3.41 -25.64 -16.70
CA GLY A 514 -4.84 -25.40 -16.63
C GLY A 514 -5.51 -25.87 -15.34
N VAL A 515 -4.77 -26.15 -14.27
CA VAL A 515 -5.31 -26.44 -12.93
C VAL A 515 -4.29 -25.96 -11.89
N PHE A 516 -4.78 -25.46 -10.76
CA PHE A 516 -3.95 -25.32 -9.55
C PHE A 516 -4.70 -25.87 -8.34
N VAL A 517 -3.95 -26.31 -7.33
CA VAL A 517 -4.49 -26.83 -6.07
C VAL A 517 -3.88 -26.07 -4.91
N LEU A 518 -4.70 -25.53 -4.01
CA LEU A 518 -4.26 -24.85 -2.79
C LEU A 518 -4.87 -25.56 -1.58
N ALA A 519 -4.02 -25.96 -0.64
CA ALA A 519 -4.47 -26.68 0.55
C ALA A 519 -3.73 -26.28 1.83
N TYR A 520 -4.46 -26.22 2.95
CA TYR A 520 -3.92 -25.81 4.24
C TYR A 520 -4.87 -26.10 5.41
N THR A 521 -4.32 -26.10 6.63
CA THR A 521 -5.05 -26.33 7.88
C THR A 521 -5.87 -25.10 8.29
N VAL A 522 -7.09 -25.33 8.79
CA VAL A 522 -7.96 -24.30 9.40
C VAL A 522 -8.66 -24.88 10.64
N ALA A 523 -9.44 -24.04 11.34
CA ALA A 523 -10.19 -24.44 12.55
C ALA A 523 -9.29 -25.12 13.59
N SER A 524 -8.20 -24.46 13.97
CA SER A 524 -7.21 -24.99 14.93
C SER A 524 -6.70 -26.40 14.61
N ASN A 525 -6.46 -26.66 13.32
CA ASN A 525 -5.94 -27.92 12.78
C ASN A 525 -6.95 -29.08 12.78
N GLU A 526 -8.24 -28.81 13.01
CA GLU A 526 -9.32 -29.82 12.95
C GLU A 526 -9.87 -30.05 11.53
N LEU A 527 -9.66 -29.08 10.62
CA LEU A 527 -10.09 -29.16 9.24
C LEU A 527 -8.93 -28.87 8.28
N TYR A 528 -8.95 -29.50 7.12
CA TYR A 528 -8.02 -29.25 6.03
C TYR A 528 -8.76 -28.67 4.83
N ASN A 529 -8.50 -27.40 4.52
CA ASN A 529 -9.09 -26.71 3.39
C ASN A 529 -8.42 -27.16 2.09
N LEU A 530 -9.24 -27.45 1.07
CA LEU A 530 -8.82 -27.81 -0.27
C LEU A 530 -9.51 -26.90 -1.30
N VAL A 531 -8.73 -26.36 -2.23
CA VAL A 531 -9.20 -25.59 -3.38
C VAL A 531 -8.58 -26.16 -4.64
N ILE A 532 -9.39 -26.43 -5.67
CA ILE A 532 -8.91 -26.79 -7.01
C ILE A 532 -9.47 -25.75 -7.97
N GLY A 533 -8.62 -24.93 -8.56
CA GLY A 533 -9.02 -23.90 -9.51
C GLY A 533 -8.63 -24.25 -10.94
N VAL A 534 -9.48 -23.90 -11.88
CA VAL A 534 -9.36 -24.28 -13.30
C VAL A 534 -9.73 -23.08 -14.16
N PRO A 535 -8.89 -22.62 -15.12
CA PRO A 535 -9.10 -21.42 -15.91
C PRO A 535 -10.03 -21.67 -17.10
N ARG A 536 -11.21 -22.23 -16.82
CA ARG A 536 -12.35 -22.28 -17.75
C ARG A 536 -13.65 -22.05 -16.99
N PRO A 537 -14.70 -21.50 -17.62
CA PRO A 537 -16.03 -21.48 -17.00
C PRO A 537 -16.52 -22.91 -16.73
N SER A 538 -17.33 -23.10 -15.68
CA SER A 538 -18.05 -24.35 -15.50
C SER A 538 -19.19 -24.45 -16.52
N GLU A 539 -19.46 -25.65 -17.05
CA GLU A 539 -20.62 -25.91 -17.95
C GLU A 539 -21.99 -25.92 -17.22
N GLY A 540 -22.03 -25.59 -15.91
CA GLY A 540 -23.30 -25.53 -15.16
C GLY A 540 -23.28 -24.78 -13.83
N ALA A 541 -22.12 -24.45 -13.25
CA ALA A 541 -22.06 -23.80 -11.95
C ALA A 541 -22.42 -22.29 -12.03
N PRO A 542 -23.38 -21.82 -11.24
CA PRO A 542 -23.84 -20.43 -11.27
C PRO A 542 -22.76 -19.43 -10.84
N LEU A 543 -22.70 -18.29 -11.53
CA LEU A 543 -21.77 -17.20 -11.24
C LEU A 543 -21.96 -16.65 -9.82
N GLY A 544 -20.89 -16.62 -9.02
CA GLY A 544 -20.89 -16.01 -7.69
C GLY A 544 -21.79 -16.68 -6.66
N LYS A 545 -22.34 -17.87 -6.93
CA LYS A 545 -23.06 -18.70 -5.95
C LYS A 545 -22.10 -19.77 -5.42
N TRP A 546 -21.63 -19.53 -4.21
CA TRP A 546 -20.58 -20.25 -3.49
C TRP A 546 -20.99 -21.60 -2.86
N ASN A 547 -22.21 -22.07 -3.11
CA ASN A 547 -22.78 -23.27 -2.47
C ASN A 547 -23.38 -24.29 -3.47
N HIS A 548 -23.02 -24.20 -4.76
CA HIS A 548 -23.49 -25.18 -5.74
C HIS A 548 -22.73 -26.50 -5.55
N PRO A 549 -23.41 -27.64 -5.35
CA PRO A 549 -22.74 -28.94 -5.21
C PRO A 549 -21.82 -29.24 -6.39
N ALA A 550 -20.64 -29.78 -6.12
CA ALA A 550 -19.71 -30.21 -7.15
C ALA A 550 -19.94 -31.67 -7.54
N ASP A 551 -19.73 -31.99 -8.82
CA ASP A 551 -19.55 -33.37 -9.26
C ASP A 551 -18.13 -33.85 -8.91
N LEU A 552 -18.03 -34.83 -8.02
CA LEU A 552 -16.76 -35.34 -7.54
C LEU A 552 -15.99 -36.12 -8.62
N ASP A 553 -16.68 -36.77 -9.56
CA ASP A 553 -16.02 -37.53 -10.62
C ASP A 553 -15.33 -36.58 -11.60
N THR A 554 -16.01 -35.50 -12.00
CA THR A 554 -15.37 -34.40 -12.75
C THR A 554 -14.21 -33.79 -11.98
N MET A 555 -14.39 -33.49 -10.69
CA MET A 555 -13.34 -32.90 -9.85
C MET A 555 -12.10 -33.80 -9.77
N ARG A 556 -12.27 -35.10 -9.51
CA ARG A 556 -11.18 -36.08 -9.45
C ARG A 556 -10.53 -36.31 -10.81
N GLY A 557 -11.31 -36.26 -11.89
CA GLY A 557 -10.80 -36.35 -13.26
C GLY A 557 -9.84 -35.21 -13.64
N LEU A 558 -10.00 -34.01 -13.06
CA LEU A 558 -9.08 -32.89 -13.29
C LEU A 558 -7.66 -33.14 -12.76
N VAL A 559 -7.56 -33.94 -11.70
CA VAL A 559 -6.30 -34.20 -10.99
C VAL A 559 -5.84 -35.65 -11.12
N SER A 560 -6.45 -36.46 -11.99
CA SER A 560 -6.15 -37.89 -12.09
C SER A 560 -4.74 -38.20 -12.56
N GLY A 561 -4.10 -37.28 -13.29
CA GLY A 561 -2.70 -37.38 -13.72
C GLY A 561 -1.70 -36.69 -12.79
N TRP A 562 -2.16 -36.07 -11.70
CA TRP A 562 -1.31 -35.30 -10.79
C TRP A 562 -0.56 -36.22 -9.81
N CYS A 563 0.39 -35.65 -9.08
CA CYS A 563 1.16 -36.35 -8.06
C CYS A 563 0.25 -37.04 -7.02
N GLU A 564 0.76 -38.09 -6.37
CA GLU A 564 0.01 -38.93 -5.43
C GLU A 564 -0.67 -38.12 -4.34
N GLU A 565 0.02 -37.11 -3.81
CA GLU A 565 -0.48 -36.22 -2.76
C GLU A 565 -1.79 -35.52 -3.13
N VAL A 566 -1.89 -35.03 -4.38
CA VAL A 566 -3.07 -34.31 -4.85
C VAL A 566 -4.20 -35.27 -5.14
N ARG A 567 -3.90 -36.44 -5.74
CA ARG A 567 -4.89 -37.49 -5.99
C ARG A 567 -5.51 -38.00 -4.70
N GLU A 568 -4.68 -38.25 -3.68
CA GLU A 568 -5.14 -38.69 -2.37
C GLU A 568 -5.94 -37.61 -1.64
N LEU A 569 -5.54 -36.33 -1.73
CA LEU A 569 -6.37 -35.24 -1.18
C LEU A 569 -7.77 -35.19 -1.81
N ALA A 570 -7.87 -35.34 -3.14
CA ALA A 570 -9.15 -35.35 -3.86
C ALA A 570 -9.98 -36.62 -3.56
N SER A 571 -9.34 -37.76 -3.28
CA SER A 571 -10.03 -39.02 -2.94
C SER A 571 -10.74 -38.94 -1.59
N LEU A 572 -10.22 -38.15 -0.65
CA LEU A 572 -10.79 -37.98 0.70
C LEU A 572 -12.05 -37.11 0.73
N VAL A 573 -12.37 -36.37 -0.33
CA VAL A 573 -13.58 -35.53 -0.38
C VAL A 573 -14.81 -36.42 -0.60
N GLN A 574 -15.84 -36.26 0.24
CA GLN A 574 -17.09 -37.05 0.16
C GLN A 574 -18.23 -36.25 -0.49
N GLU A 575 -19.26 -36.99 -0.92
CA GLU A 575 -20.43 -36.42 -1.58
C GLU A 575 -21.10 -35.37 -0.69
N GLY A 576 -21.46 -34.23 -1.26
CA GLY A 576 -22.05 -33.11 -0.52
C GLY A 576 -21.07 -32.24 0.27
N GLU A 577 -19.79 -32.61 0.38
CA GLU A 577 -18.76 -31.79 1.05
C GLU A 577 -18.00 -30.85 0.10
N CYS A 578 -18.17 -31.04 -1.21
CA CYS A 578 -17.53 -30.22 -2.23
C CYS A 578 -18.53 -29.30 -2.92
N VAL A 579 -18.14 -28.05 -3.07
CA VAL A 579 -18.89 -27.05 -3.84
C VAL A 579 -18.05 -26.57 -5.01
N SER A 580 -18.73 -26.27 -6.12
CA SER A 580 -18.14 -25.65 -7.29
C SER A 580 -18.75 -24.27 -7.52
N TRP A 581 -17.96 -23.32 -8.02
CA TRP A 581 -18.52 -22.06 -8.50
C TRP A 581 -17.66 -21.43 -9.58
N THR A 582 -18.31 -20.68 -10.47
CA THR A 582 -17.63 -19.82 -11.43
C THR A 582 -17.22 -18.53 -10.73
N LEU A 583 -15.94 -18.18 -10.80
CA LEU A 583 -15.43 -16.94 -10.24
C LEU A 583 -16.04 -15.76 -10.97
N GLY A 584 -16.41 -14.74 -10.19
CA GLY A 584 -16.87 -13.47 -10.70
C GLY A 584 -16.03 -12.35 -10.11
N GLU A 585 -15.86 -11.30 -10.89
CA GLU A 585 -15.31 -10.04 -10.40
C GLU A 585 -16.29 -8.90 -10.68
N VAL A 586 -16.29 -7.91 -9.81
CA VAL A 586 -16.92 -6.61 -10.10
C VAL A 586 -15.80 -5.76 -10.67
N GLY A 587 -15.93 -5.31 -11.93
CA GLY A 587 -14.94 -4.45 -12.57
C GLY A 587 -14.79 -3.10 -11.84
N PRO A 588 -13.81 -2.26 -12.23
CA PRO A 588 -13.66 -0.94 -11.66
C PRO A 588 -14.96 -0.14 -11.78
N ILE A 589 -15.47 0.38 -10.67
CA ILE A 589 -16.63 1.29 -10.66
C ILE A 589 -16.17 2.73 -10.39
N PRO A 590 -16.82 3.74 -10.99
CA PRO A 590 -16.34 5.12 -10.91
C PRO A 590 -16.27 5.69 -9.49
N SER A 591 -17.18 5.28 -8.62
CA SER A 591 -17.25 5.72 -7.22
C SER A 591 -17.82 4.60 -6.36
N TYR A 592 -17.33 4.47 -5.12
CA TYR A 592 -17.91 3.60 -4.10
C TYR A 592 -19.00 4.30 -3.30
N VAL A 593 -19.24 5.60 -3.54
CA VAL A 593 -20.17 6.42 -2.76
C VAL A 593 -21.18 7.15 -3.64
N SER A 594 -22.36 7.46 -3.08
CA SER A 594 -23.33 8.36 -3.71
C SER A 594 -22.85 9.82 -3.70
N GLY A 595 -23.47 10.67 -4.53
CA GLY A 595 -23.13 12.09 -4.63
C GLY A 595 -23.15 12.80 -3.26
N PRO A 596 -24.25 12.67 -2.48
CA PRO A 596 -24.32 13.20 -1.12
C PRO A 596 -23.47 12.45 -0.08
N GLY A 597 -22.82 11.33 -0.43
CA GLY A 597 -22.03 10.52 0.50
C GLY A 597 -22.86 9.63 1.44
N ARG A 598 -24.19 9.56 1.27
CA ARG A 598 -25.10 8.81 2.17
C ARG A 598 -25.19 7.32 1.90
N LEU A 599 -24.67 6.84 0.78
CA LEU A 599 -24.52 5.41 0.49
C LEU A 599 -23.05 5.13 0.19
N ALA A 600 -22.47 4.12 0.85
CA ALA A 600 -21.11 3.65 0.63
C ALA A 600 -21.07 2.14 0.38
N LEU A 601 -20.39 1.69 -0.66
CA LEU A 601 -20.17 0.27 -0.96
C LEU A 601 -18.86 -0.20 -0.35
N VAL A 602 -18.85 -1.35 0.30
CA VAL A 602 -17.64 -1.97 0.88
C VAL A 602 -17.51 -3.44 0.50
N GLY A 603 -16.30 -4.00 0.57
CA GLY A 603 -16.04 -5.40 0.24
C GLY A 603 -16.51 -5.76 -1.17
N ASP A 604 -17.04 -6.98 -1.32
CA ASP A 604 -17.48 -7.49 -2.62
C ASP A 604 -18.61 -6.68 -3.28
N ALA A 605 -19.35 -5.88 -2.51
CA ALA A 605 -20.34 -4.95 -3.07
C ALA A 605 -19.68 -3.85 -3.89
N ALA A 606 -18.49 -3.40 -3.51
CA ALA A 606 -17.70 -2.41 -4.23
C ALA A 606 -16.75 -3.05 -5.25
N HIS A 607 -16.06 -4.12 -4.86
CA HIS A 607 -14.85 -4.53 -5.55
C HIS A 607 -14.54 -6.03 -5.49
N ALA A 608 -15.55 -6.91 -5.61
CA ALA A 608 -15.32 -8.36 -5.63
C ALA A 608 -14.11 -8.75 -6.50
N LEU A 609 -13.06 -9.27 -5.84
CA LEU A 609 -11.75 -9.57 -6.41
C LEU A 609 -11.61 -11.07 -6.69
N LEU A 610 -10.76 -11.42 -7.65
CA LEU A 610 -10.28 -12.80 -7.78
C LEU A 610 -9.51 -13.23 -6.52
N PRO A 611 -9.58 -14.51 -6.12
CA PRO A 611 -9.03 -14.98 -4.84
C PRO A 611 -7.52 -15.24 -4.85
N HIS A 612 -6.82 -15.04 -5.97
CA HIS A 612 -5.41 -15.42 -6.16
C HIS A 612 -4.39 -14.59 -5.37
N ALA A 613 -4.79 -13.42 -4.88
CA ALA A 613 -4.02 -12.66 -3.90
C ALA A 613 -4.41 -12.99 -2.45
N ALA A 614 -5.45 -13.80 -2.23
CA ALA A 614 -6.04 -14.15 -0.93
C ALA A 614 -6.39 -12.91 -0.05
N GLN A 615 -6.79 -11.81 -0.68
CA GLN A 615 -6.96 -10.50 -0.02
C GLN A 615 -8.39 -9.95 -0.02
N GLY A 616 -9.40 -10.67 -0.54
CA GLY A 616 -10.78 -10.16 -0.56
C GLY A 616 -11.30 -9.77 0.83
N ALA A 617 -11.19 -10.68 1.81
CA ALA A 617 -11.56 -10.40 3.20
C ALA A 617 -10.69 -9.29 3.82
N GLY A 618 -9.40 -9.25 3.50
CA GLY A 618 -8.50 -8.21 3.98
C GLY A 618 -8.85 -6.82 3.44
N MET A 619 -9.27 -6.71 2.17
CA MET A 619 -9.75 -5.46 1.59
C MET A 619 -11.04 -5.00 2.23
N ALA A 620 -11.97 -5.91 2.51
CA ALA A 620 -13.19 -5.59 3.24
C ALA A 620 -12.90 -5.04 4.66
N MET A 621 -11.92 -5.62 5.37
CA MET A 621 -11.50 -5.12 6.69
C MET A 621 -10.77 -3.78 6.60
N GLU A 622 -9.92 -3.57 5.59
CA GLU A 622 -9.30 -2.27 5.32
C GLU A 622 -10.34 -1.20 4.97
N ASP A 623 -11.37 -1.54 4.19
CA ASP A 623 -12.48 -0.63 3.88
C ASP A 623 -13.19 -0.19 5.16
N ALA A 624 -13.54 -1.14 6.02
CA ALA A 624 -14.20 -0.87 7.29
C ALA A 624 -13.36 0.02 8.20
N ALA A 625 -12.08 -0.32 8.40
CA ALA A 625 -11.18 0.43 9.26
C ALA A 625 -10.94 1.85 8.75
N SER A 626 -10.73 2.04 7.44
CA SER A 626 -10.53 3.36 6.89
C SER A 626 -11.84 4.16 6.80
N LEU A 627 -12.97 3.50 6.52
CA LEU A 627 -14.28 4.18 6.49
C LEU A 627 -14.57 4.80 7.86
N ALA A 628 -14.36 4.02 8.92
CA ALA A 628 -14.54 4.50 10.28
C ALA A 628 -13.61 5.68 10.58
N GLU A 629 -12.36 5.66 10.13
CA GLU A 629 -11.44 6.77 10.37
C GLU A 629 -11.82 8.05 9.59
N PHE A 630 -12.39 7.93 8.39
CA PHE A 630 -12.91 9.09 7.66
C PHE A 630 -14.19 9.62 8.34
N VAL A 631 -15.12 8.74 8.71
CA VAL A 631 -16.39 9.11 9.38
C VAL A 631 -16.14 9.71 10.77
N GLY A 632 -15.19 9.16 11.53
CA GLY A 632 -14.85 9.62 12.88
C GLY A 632 -14.28 11.04 12.92
N ASN A 633 -13.82 11.57 11.79
CA ASN A 633 -13.32 12.94 11.66
C ASN A 633 -14.39 13.94 11.18
N LEU A 634 -15.64 13.50 10.95
CA LEU A 634 -16.74 14.39 10.56
C LEU A 634 -17.10 15.36 11.67
N ARG A 635 -17.23 16.63 11.30
CA ARG A 635 -17.69 17.71 12.20
C ARG A 635 -19.15 18.05 11.98
N SER A 636 -19.68 17.76 10.80
CA SER A 636 -21.08 17.98 10.46
C SER A 636 -21.54 17.04 9.35
N THR A 637 -22.86 16.84 9.21
CA THR A 637 -23.43 15.96 8.17
C THR A 637 -23.27 16.54 6.76
N GLU A 638 -23.04 17.84 6.65
CA GLU A 638 -22.80 18.54 5.37
C GLU A 638 -21.44 18.16 4.77
N GLU A 639 -20.48 17.72 5.60
CA GLU A 639 -19.16 17.28 5.15
C GLU A 639 -19.16 15.87 4.54
N LEU A 640 -20.25 15.12 4.72
CA LEU A 640 -20.35 13.71 4.36
C LEU A 640 -19.98 13.46 2.89
N ALA A 641 -20.51 14.25 1.96
CA ALA A 641 -20.21 14.13 0.53
C ALA A 641 -18.70 14.23 0.24
N THR A 642 -18.04 15.24 0.82
CA THR A 642 -16.61 15.51 0.61
C THR A 642 -15.73 14.42 1.21
N VAL A 643 -15.99 14.05 2.46
CA VAL A 643 -15.23 13.04 3.20
C VAL A 643 -15.38 11.65 2.57
N MET A 644 -16.60 11.28 2.21
CA MET A 644 -16.89 9.98 1.61
C MET A 644 -16.31 9.87 0.19
N SER A 645 -16.31 10.96 -0.58
CA SER A 645 -15.62 11.02 -1.88
C SER A 645 -14.10 10.88 -1.74
N ALA A 646 -13.49 11.46 -0.71
CA ALA A 646 -12.07 11.26 -0.41
C ALA A 646 -11.78 9.81 0.00
N TRP A 647 -12.62 9.21 0.84
CA TRP A 647 -12.51 7.79 1.22
C TRP A 647 -12.61 6.85 0.01
N SER A 648 -13.58 7.09 -0.89
CA SER A 648 -13.74 6.29 -2.12
C SER A 648 -12.47 6.30 -2.96
N ARG A 649 -11.89 7.47 -3.22
CA ARG A 649 -10.65 7.60 -4.02
C ARG A 649 -9.46 6.91 -3.35
N PHE A 650 -9.33 7.05 -2.03
CA PHE A 650 -8.29 6.39 -1.25
C PHE A 650 -8.37 4.86 -1.37
N ARG A 651 -9.58 4.29 -1.29
CA ARG A 651 -9.80 2.84 -1.39
C ARG A 651 -9.68 2.30 -2.80
N GLN A 652 -10.19 3.01 -3.80
CA GLN A 652 -10.13 2.57 -5.21
C GLN A 652 -8.69 2.34 -5.67
N ALA A 653 -7.75 3.24 -5.35
CA ALA A 653 -6.35 3.08 -5.74
C ALA A 653 -5.71 1.81 -5.14
N ARG A 654 -5.98 1.54 -3.85
CA ARG A 654 -5.47 0.37 -3.13
C ARG A 654 -6.02 -0.95 -3.68
N VAL A 655 -7.32 -0.95 -4.01
CA VAL A 655 -8.03 -2.11 -4.54
C VAL A 655 -7.59 -2.42 -5.97
N GLU A 656 -7.43 -1.42 -6.83
CA GLU A 656 -7.05 -1.64 -8.23
C GLU A 656 -5.63 -2.22 -8.36
N HIS A 657 -4.72 -1.79 -7.49
CA HIS A 657 -3.41 -2.42 -7.38
C HIS A 657 -3.51 -3.92 -7.07
N LEU A 658 -4.40 -4.30 -6.15
CA LEU A 658 -4.62 -5.70 -5.76
C LEU A 658 -5.35 -6.54 -6.80
N ARG A 659 -6.24 -5.91 -7.59
CA ARG A 659 -6.85 -6.55 -8.75
C ARG A 659 -5.78 -6.97 -9.77
N SER A 660 -4.85 -6.07 -10.07
CA SER A 660 -3.74 -6.35 -10.99
C SER A 660 -2.89 -7.53 -10.53
N ILE A 661 -2.48 -7.54 -9.26
CA ILE A 661 -1.72 -8.66 -8.67
C ILE A 661 -2.50 -9.98 -8.75
N SER A 662 -3.78 -9.96 -8.37
CA SER A 662 -4.60 -11.17 -8.35
C SER A 662 -4.77 -11.76 -9.76
N ARG A 663 -4.93 -10.93 -10.79
CA ARG A 663 -4.98 -11.39 -12.19
C ARG A 663 -3.65 -11.97 -12.67
N GLY A 664 -2.52 -11.38 -12.28
CA GLY A 664 -1.19 -11.91 -12.60
C GLY A 664 -0.97 -13.31 -12.00
N ASN A 665 -1.29 -13.46 -10.71
CA ASN A 665 -1.18 -14.74 -10.02
C ASN A 665 -2.06 -15.83 -10.66
N ALA A 666 -3.27 -15.49 -11.11
CA ALA A 666 -4.18 -16.41 -11.79
C ALA A 666 -3.52 -17.08 -13.01
N VAL A 667 -2.82 -16.27 -13.81
CA VAL A 667 -2.11 -16.73 -15.01
C VAL A 667 -0.91 -17.58 -14.62
N ASP A 668 -0.05 -17.07 -13.75
CA ASP A 668 1.19 -17.76 -13.37
C ASP A 668 0.88 -19.15 -12.82
N MET A 669 -0.14 -19.30 -11.96
CA MET A 669 -0.46 -20.59 -11.31
C MET A 669 -1.01 -21.66 -12.24
N THR A 670 -1.45 -21.30 -13.46
CA THR A 670 -2.17 -22.21 -14.37
C THR A 670 -1.55 -22.32 -15.77
N LEU A 671 -0.31 -21.81 -15.95
CA LEU A 671 0.41 -21.86 -17.22
C LEU A 671 0.43 -23.29 -17.80
N PRO A 672 0.18 -23.46 -19.11
CA PRO A 672 0.38 -24.74 -19.77
C PRO A 672 1.86 -25.11 -19.73
N ASP A 673 2.15 -26.40 -19.77
CA ASP A 673 3.52 -26.88 -19.86
C ASP A 673 4.16 -26.42 -21.18
N GLY A 674 5.33 -25.81 -21.08
CA GLY A 674 5.97 -25.13 -22.20
C GLY A 674 7.02 -24.12 -21.75
N GLU A 675 7.49 -23.29 -22.69
CA GLU A 675 8.59 -22.35 -22.44
C GLU A 675 8.29 -21.35 -21.32
N ASP A 676 7.06 -20.80 -21.28
CA ASP A 676 6.64 -19.84 -20.25
C ASP A 676 6.62 -20.47 -18.86
N GLN A 677 6.11 -21.70 -18.73
CA GLN A 677 6.12 -22.45 -17.48
C GLN A 677 7.56 -22.78 -17.04
N ILE A 678 8.43 -23.20 -17.97
CA ILE A 678 9.85 -23.46 -17.67
C ILE A 678 10.53 -22.17 -17.18
N ALA A 679 10.28 -21.04 -17.83
CA ALA A 679 10.84 -19.74 -17.43
C ALA A 679 10.36 -19.33 -16.03
N ARG A 680 9.06 -19.51 -15.75
CA ARG A 680 8.46 -19.27 -14.44
C ARG A 680 9.09 -20.16 -13.37
N ASP A 681 9.18 -21.47 -13.60
CA ASP A 681 9.75 -22.42 -12.65
C ASP A 681 11.23 -22.14 -12.38
N ARG A 682 12.01 -21.78 -13.41
CA ARG A 682 13.41 -21.35 -13.25
C ARG A 682 13.52 -20.10 -12.38
N LYS A 683 12.66 -19.11 -12.61
CA LYS A 683 12.63 -17.87 -11.81
C LYS A 683 12.32 -18.18 -10.34
N TRP A 684 11.30 -18.99 -10.07
CA TRP A 684 10.91 -19.39 -8.71
C TRP A 684 11.98 -20.22 -8.01
N ASN A 685 12.58 -21.18 -8.71
CA ASN A 685 13.69 -21.97 -8.18
C ASN A 685 14.90 -21.09 -7.85
N ALA A 686 15.27 -20.15 -8.73
CA ALA A 686 16.39 -19.24 -8.48
C ALA A 686 16.16 -18.37 -7.24
N ILE A 687 14.94 -17.87 -7.04
CA ILE A 687 14.54 -17.14 -5.83
C ILE A 687 14.67 -18.04 -4.61
N ARG A 688 14.18 -19.28 -4.68
CA ARG A 688 14.27 -20.25 -3.58
C ARG A 688 15.71 -20.59 -3.21
N GLU A 689 16.57 -20.88 -4.18
CA GLU A 689 17.98 -21.22 -3.93
C GLU A 689 18.72 -20.04 -3.30
N LYS A 690 18.44 -18.82 -3.77
CA LYS A 690 18.97 -17.59 -3.16
C LYS A 690 18.55 -17.47 -1.70
N GLN A 691 17.27 -17.70 -1.39
CA GLN A 691 16.75 -17.67 -0.01
C GLN A 691 17.38 -18.76 0.87
N ARG A 692 17.54 -19.99 0.34
CA ARG A 692 18.22 -21.08 1.07
C ARG A 692 19.67 -20.74 1.36
N ALA A 693 20.42 -20.28 0.37
CA ALA A 693 21.82 -19.87 0.54
C ALA A 693 21.98 -18.75 1.58
N GLN A 694 21.09 -17.75 1.56
CA GLN A 694 21.07 -16.68 2.56
C GLN A 694 20.78 -17.20 3.97
N LEU A 695 19.81 -18.11 4.14
CA LEU A 695 19.52 -18.71 5.44
C LEU A 695 20.69 -19.58 5.96
N ALA A 696 21.38 -20.28 5.05
CA ALA A 696 22.58 -21.06 5.34
C ALA A 696 23.74 -20.19 5.84
N GLU A 697 24.02 -19.08 5.13
CA GLU A 697 25.08 -18.13 5.44
C GLU A 697 24.92 -17.46 6.81
N LEU A 698 23.70 -17.44 7.34
CA LEU A 698 23.36 -16.90 8.65
C LEU A 698 23.36 -17.92 9.78
N GLY A 699 23.62 -19.20 9.48
CA GLY A 699 23.46 -20.29 10.45
C GLY A 699 22.00 -20.48 10.91
N LEU A 700 21.04 -19.89 10.19
CA LEU A 700 19.61 -19.98 10.50
C LEU A 700 19.00 -21.29 10.00
N GLU A 701 19.71 -22.11 9.22
CA GLU A 701 19.21 -23.42 8.80
C GLU A 701 18.96 -24.37 9.97
N LYS A 702 19.84 -24.38 10.98
CA LYS A 702 19.59 -25.14 12.21
C LYS A 702 18.43 -24.58 13.02
N ILE A 703 18.20 -23.26 12.99
CA ILE A 703 17.04 -22.63 13.64
C ILE A 703 15.76 -22.93 12.86
N ARG A 704 15.80 -22.95 11.53
CA ARG A 704 14.71 -23.36 10.64
C ARG A 704 14.35 -24.83 10.86
N GLU A 705 15.34 -25.73 10.87
CA GLU A 705 15.14 -27.16 11.16
C GLU A 705 14.61 -27.38 12.57
N LYS A 706 15.16 -26.67 13.57
CA LYS A 706 14.70 -26.70 14.96
C LYS A 706 13.29 -26.13 15.12
N MET A 707 12.91 -25.05 14.42
CA MET A 707 11.56 -24.49 14.40
C MET A 707 10.55 -25.37 13.67
N LEU A 708 10.99 -26.15 12.67
CA LEU A 708 10.18 -27.15 11.99
C LEU A 708 9.99 -28.42 12.84
N GLN A 709 10.92 -28.74 13.75
CA GLN A 709 10.89 -29.91 14.63
C GLN A 709 10.26 -29.64 16.00
N GLU A 710 10.43 -28.44 16.57
CA GLU A 710 9.90 -28.05 17.87
C GLU A 710 8.48 -27.48 17.70
N ARG A 711 7.47 -28.25 18.11
CA ARG A 711 6.11 -27.74 18.31
C ARG A 711 6.17 -26.56 19.28
N PRO A 712 5.48 -25.43 19.04
CA PRO A 712 5.07 -24.58 20.14
C PRO A 712 4.02 -25.38 20.92
N THR A 713 4.44 -26.04 21.99
CA THR A 713 3.48 -26.43 23.03
C THR A 713 2.89 -25.12 23.55
N ALA A 714 1.57 -24.96 23.44
CA ALA A 714 0.86 -23.91 24.12
C ALA A 714 1.14 -24.06 25.62
N ASP A 715 2.08 -23.28 26.14
CA ASP A 715 2.27 -23.13 27.58
C ASP A 715 1.11 -22.26 28.09
N PRO A 716 0.16 -22.83 28.88
CA PRO A 716 -0.96 -22.07 29.41
C PRO A 716 -0.53 -21.04 30.46
N ALA A 717 0.74 -21.05 30.89
CA ALA A 717 1.25 -20.22 31.97
C ALA A 717 2.20 -19.08 31.52
N CYS A 718 2.54 -18.97 30.23
CA CYS A 718 3.35 -17.87 29.74
C CYS A 718 2.50 -16.59 29.66
N LYS A 719 2.44 -15.84 30.77
CA LYS A 719 2.00 -14.45 30.79
C LYS A 719 2.98 -13.61 29.98
N SER A 720 2.84 -13.59 28.66
CA SER A 720 3.58 -12.64 27.82
C SER A 720 3.02 -11.24 28.08
N THR A 721 3.72 -10.48 28.90
CA THR A 721 3.61 -9.02 28.96
C THR A 721 3.99 -8.48 27.58
N PHE A 722 2.99 -8.10 26.79
CA PHE A 722 3.18 -7.33 25.56
C PHE A 722 3.56 -5.90 25.95
N GLU A 723 4.85 -5.56 25.92
CA GLU A 723 5.27 -4.16 25.92
C GLU A 723 5.27 -3.60 24.48
N PRO A 724 4.65 -2.43 24.24
CA PRO A 724 4.49 -1.87 22.90
C PRO A 724 5.71 -1.01 22.52
N GLY A 725 6.59 -1.52 21.65
CA GLY A 725 7.72 -0.75 21.14
C GLY A 725 8.36 -1.37 19.91
N GLY A 726 8.07 -0.80 18.73
CA GLY A 726 8.70 -1.16 17.45
C GLY A 726 7.70 -1.16 16.29
N ARG A 727 7.83 -0.22 15.36
CA ARG A 727 6.96 -0.10 14.16
C ARG A 727 7.83 -0.01 12.91
N MET A 728 7.58 -0.87 11.92
CA MET A 728 8.12 -0.81 10.55
C MET A 728 7.08 -1.46 9.62
N TRP A 729 6.91 -0.93 8.39
CA TRP A 729 5.91 -1.39 7.40
C TRP A 729 6.53 -1.49 6.00
N VAL A 730 6.39 -2.64 5.34
CA VAL A 730 6.65 -2.87 3.90
C VAL A 730 5.57 -3.83 3.37
N ASN A 731 5.37 -3.93 2.05
CA ASN A 731 4.67 -5.05 1.41
C ASN A 731 5.42 -5.33 0.09
N GLY A 732 5.78 -6.59 -0.15
CA GLY A 732 6.51 -7.02 -1.35
C GLY A 732 7.66 -7.94 -0.98
N PHE A 733 7.49 -9.23 -1.25
CA PHE A 733 8.47 -10.27 -0.95
C PHE A 733 9.74 -10.09 -1.78
N ASP A 734 10.79 -9.56 -1.14
CA ASP A 734 12.18 -9.91 -1.42
C ASP A 734 12.88 -10.04 -0.06
N LEU A 735 13.38 -11.24 0.24
CA LEU A 735 14.06 -11.57 1.50
C LEU A 735 15.48 -11.00 1.45
N LEU A 736 15.73 -9.91 2.17
CA LEU A 736 17.06 -9.31 2.28
C LEU A 736 17.46 -8.94 3.71
N GLN A 737 17.04 -9.68 4.74
CA GLN A 737 17.49 -9.42 6.11
C GLN A 737 18.20 -10.58 6.78
N ALA A 738 19.37 -10.84 6.21
CA ALA A 738 20.36 -11.75 6.74
C ALA A 738 21.29 -11.02 7.73
N GLU A 739 21.87 -9.89 7.31
CA GLU A 739 22.94 -9.18 8.04
C GLU A 739 22.53 -8.66 9.43
N VAL A 740 21.24 -8.35 9.63
CA VAL A 740 20.68 -7.85 10.90
C VAL A 740 20.81 -8.90 12.02
N PHE A 741 20.72 -10.19 11.69
CA PHE A 741 20.82 -11.28 12.66
C PHE A 741 22.26 -11.50 13.17
N LYS A 742 23.27 -11.35 12.29
CA LYS A 742 24.69 -11.39 12.69
C LYS A 742 25.06 -10.26 13.66
N ARG A 743 24.52 -9.05 13.45
CA ARG A 743 24.77 -7.89 14.34
C ARG A 743 24.10 -8.04 15.72
N GLN A 744 22.94 -8.68 15.78
CA GLN A 744 22.23 -8.89 17.05
C GLN A 744 22.74 -10.08 17.87
N GLN A 745 23.23 -11.15 17.25
CA GLN A 745 23.94 -12.22 17.98
C GLN A 745 25.31 -11.77 18.50
N ALA A 746 26.04 -10.95 17.73
CA ALA A 746 27.29 -10.34 18.20
C ALA A 746 27.06 -9.42 19.42
N ALA A 747 25.96 -8.66 19.44
CA ALA A 747 25.56 -7.84 20.59
C ALA A 747 25.16 -8.67 21.82
N LYS A 748 24.49 -9.82 21.64
CA LYS A 748 24.14 -10.73 22.76
C LYS A 748 25.33 -11.53 23.29
N GLN A 749 26.31 -11.89 22.46
CA GLN A 749 27.55 -12.51 22.92
C GLN A 749 28.47 -11.52 23.64
N SER A 750 28.39 -10.21 23.34
CA SER A 750 29.14 -9.18 24.08
C SER A 750 28.57 -8.84 25.45
N ASP A 751 27.32 -9.20 25.74
CA ASP A 751 26.68 -8.95 27.05
C ASP A 751 26.93 -10.08 28.07
N ASN A 752 27.21 -11.30 27.62
CA ASN A 752 27.48 -12.45 28.52
C ASN A 752 28.92 -12.50 29.06
N SER A 753 29.84 -11.64 28.59
CA SER A 753 31.23 -11.58 29.07
C SER A 753 31.48 -10.57 30.19
N LYS A 754 30.45 -9.86 30.67
CA LYS A 754 30.56 -8.85 31.74
C LYS A 754 29.97 -9.26 33.10
N CYS A 755 29.69 -10.55 33.31
CA CYS A 755 29.11 -11.04 34.56
C CYS A 755 29.95 -12.11 35.26
N THR A 756 31.28 -11.99 35.23
CA THR A 756 32.19 -12.72 36.14
C THR A 756 33.47 -11.91 36.36
N GLU A 757 33.45 -10.92 37.25
CA GLU A 757 34.63 -10.44 38.00
C GLU A 757 34.20 -9.37 39.03
N ARG A 758 33.67 -9.85 40.15
CA ARG A 758 33.75 -9.21 41.48
C ARG A 758 33.64 -10.32 42.53
N ALA A 759 34.78 -10.98 42.76
CA ALA A 759 35.28 -11.37 44.07
C ALA A 759 36.76 -10.97 44.08
#